data_AF-A0A6B9T717-F1
#
_entry.id   AF-A0A6B9T717-F1
#
_cell.length_a   1.000
_cell.length_b   1.000
_cell.length_c   1.000
_cell.angle_alpha   90.00
_cell.angle_beta   90.00
_cell.angle_gamma   90.00
#
_symmetry.space_group_name_H-M   'P 1'
#
loop_
_entity.id
_entity.type
_entity.pdbx_description
1 polymer ?
#
loop_
_entity_poly.entity_id
_entity_poly.type
_entity_poly.pdbx_seq_one_letter_code
_entity_poly.pdbx_strand_id
1 'polypeptide(L)'
;MSKRYDPGTGRFIVEKYDDDEGWTTWTFDDFEPFLKACDYDLSDAELNGYVPEPSRMALCKATPYSLPETSNDALIESTGRSLALQKRMTAFYVTDIHLDSKIMKRHPDGATPEQVSALVEEVVERIAEDFITDDDSDPVLLVGGDVSNHCRLVEAFYTALAHRIGGERIVAVLGNHEFWDPETHCGGGHPCDSAIAWYRSMAERAGIHLLEGDLIVFKDTGVEVVKRQYMRSFPPEGFQRLLRSARLAVFGGVGFSGLRGDHNTDSGMYREGMDRDEEVRLSEGMDRLYRQLLSAVQRYDMVVLTHMPLHDWTDAPRNPNWIYVRGHDHSNRITIDESTVELADNQIGYGGRVSLKSFHPMADDDTYWRSDALGYYPDGIHEITKAQMYDFYRSRHVSMTCSQIGTFYMVKRGGVYMFFVSLPRGSFYMLSGGMLRNAKTRDLRYYYDRLTEYAECVRRFTAGYMSLTSKVSKKVKALGGWGTIHGCIVDVDFFNHIYVNPLDGKLTPYNAPEDIVRKFVYPSVGALIRGNCPNLLEKYGSKMKTDAVMRKLFPDAEGEPVLYESTDIYTASRIYRSMQYLVELGIVRRWDEVLFRMMETEDEKTVAGLLLAGKTPDDVKEDGEFKISRRRNRSGWTLSESSFTPYHSRSYVT
;
A
#
# COMPACT_ATOMS: atom_id res chain seq x y z
N MET A 1 -12.40 -31.37 -24.81
CA MET A 1 -12.30 -32.37 -23.72
C MET A 1 -13.19 -31.87 -22.60
N SER A 2 -14.18 -32.66 -22.19
CA SER A 2 -15.11 -32.34 -21.11
C SER A 2 -14.65 -33.02 -19.83
N LYS A 3 -14.75 -32.33 -18.69
CA LYS A 3 -14.32 -32.81 -17.36
C LYS A 3 -15.48 -32.50 -16.39
N ARG A 4 -16.09 -33.50 -15.76
CA ARG A 4 -17.24 -33.26 -14.85
C ARG A 4 -17.31 -34.24 -13.68
N TYR A 5 -17.99 -33.85 -12.62
CA TYR A 5 -18.46 -34.75 -11.56
C TYR A 5 -19.96 -34.98 -11.74
N ASP A 6 -20.38 -36.24 -11.70
CA ASP A 6 -21.79 -36.64 -11.74
C ASP A 6 -22.29 -36.94 -10.31
N PRO A 7 -23.13 -36.08 -9.71
CA PRO A 7 -23.67 -36.28 -8.36
C PRO A 7 -24.59 -37.50 -8.24
N GLY A 8 -25.22 -37.92 -9.34
CA GLY A 8 -26.13 -39.07 -9.35
C GLY A 8 -25.41 -40.41 -9.25
N THR A 9 -24.17 -40.47 -9.76
CA THR A 9 -23.35 -41.69 -9.74
C THR A 9 -22.15 -41.59 -8.78
N GLY A 10 -21.81 -40.40 -8.30
CA GLY A 10 -20.68 -40.15 -7.41
C GLY A 10 -19.32 -40.24 -8.11
N ARG A 11 -19.28 -40.16 -9.45
CA ARG A 11 -18.09 -40.41 -10.27
C ARG A 11 -17.61 -39.18 -11.02
N PHE A 12 -16.31 -39.14 -11.28
CA PHE A 12 -15.71 -38.16 -12.19
C PHE A 12 -15.67 -38.71 -13.60
N ILE A 13 -15.92 -37.87 -14.58
CA ILE A 13 -16.01 -38.23 -15.99
C ILE A 13 -15.11 -37.30 -16.79
N VAL A 14 -14.26 -37.89 -17.64
CA VAL A 14 -13.50 -37.18 -18.67
C VAL A 14 -13.93 -37.71 -20.02
N GLU A 15 -14.33 -36.81 -20.92
CA GLU A 15 -14.71 -37.15 -22.29
C GLU A 15 -13.79 -36.42 -23.26
N LYS A 16 -13.12 -37.17 -24.14
CA LYS A 16 -12.29 -36.61 -25.20
C LYS A 16 -12.77 -37.12 -26.54
N TYR A 17 -12.94 -36.20 -27.47
CA TYR A 17 -13.19 -36.52 -28.87
C TYR A 17 -11.85 -36.62 -29.59
N ASP A 18 -11.67 -37.71 -30.31
CA ASP A 18 -10.56 -37.94 -31.24
C ASP A 18 -11.12 -38.10 -32.65
N ASP A 19 -10.48 -37.48 -33.64
CA ASP A 19 -10.97 -37.45 -35.03
C ASP A 19 -10.96 -38.84 -35.69
N ASP A 20 -10.11 -39.76 -35.22
CA ASP A 20 -9.97 -41.13 -35.76
C ASP A 20 -10.74 -42.18 -34.93
N GLU A 21 -10.95 -41.95 -33.63
CA GLU A 21 -11.54 -42.93 -32.70
C GLU A 21 -12.91 -42.53 -32.10
N GLY A 22 -13.37 -41.31 -32.36
CA GLY A 22 -14.64 -40.78 -31.83
C GLY A 22 -14.57 -40.38 -30.36
N TRP A 23 -15.69 -40.46 -29.65
CA TRP A 23 -15.76 -40.08 -28.23
C TRP A 23 -15.24 -41.20 -27.33
N THR A 24 -14.18 -40.91 -26.59
CA THR A 24 -13.68 -41.77 -25.51
C THR A 24 -14.05 -41.18 -24.16
N THR A 25 -14.65 -42.02 -23.30
CA THR A 25 -15.10 -41.64 -21.95
C THR A 25 -14.30 -42.41 -20.90
N TRP A 26 -13.68 -41.70 -19.96
CA TRP A 26 -13.05 -42.28 -18.78
C TRP A 26 -13.82 -41.88 -17.52
N THR A 27 -14.10 -42.86 -16.67
CA THR A 27 -14.76 -42.65 -15.38
C THR A 27 -13.81 -42.97 -14.23
N PHE A 28 -13.80 -42.14 -13.20
CA PHE A 28 -12.97 -42.31 -12.01
C PHE A 28 -13.85 -42.26 -10.76
N ASP A 29 -13.60 -43.17 -9.82
CA ASP A 29 -14.29 -43.16 -8.52
C ASP A 29 -13.64 -42.20 -7.52
N ASP A 30 -12.38 -41.81 -7.75
CA ASP A 30 -11.58 -40.94 -6.88
C ASP A 30 -11.08 -39.69 -7.59
N PHE A 31 -10.96 -38.60 -6.83
CA PHE A 31 -10.52 -37.29 -7.35
C PHE A 31 -9.06 -37.25 -7.80
N GLU A 32 -8.16 -37.99 -7.15
CA GLU A 32 -6.73 -37.94 -7.52
C GLU A 32 -6.42 -38.62 -8.87
N PRO A 33 -6.96 -39.82 -9.18
CA PRO A 33 -6.90 -40.37 -10.53
C PRO A 33 -7.56 -39.49 -11.59
N PHE A 34 -8.70 -38.88 -11.27
CA PHE A 34 -9.36 -37.90 -12.14
C PHE A 34 -8.48 -36.68 -12.42
N LEU A 35 -7.88 -36.10 -11.38
CA LEU A 35 -6.98 -34.95 -11.49
C LEU A 35 -5.75 -35.28 -12.34
N LYS A 36 -5.18 -36.50 -12.18
CA LYS A 36 -4.10 -37.00 -13.04
C LYS A 36 -4.52 -37.15 -14.49
N ALA A 37 -5.73 -37.67 -14.74
CA ALA A 37 -6.28 -37.79 -16.09
C ALA A 37 -6.56 -36.43 -16.76
N CYS A 38 -6.76 -35.39 -15.95
CA CYS A 38 -6.90 -34.01 -16.40
C CYS A 38 -5.56 -33.27 -16.50
N ASP A 39 -4.41 -33.95 -16.35
CA ASP A 39 -3.07 -33.34 -16.30
C ASP A 39 -2.96 -32.18 -15.29
N TYR A 40 -3.63 -32.36 -14.14
CA TYR A 40 -3.72 -31.39 -13.04
C TYR A 40 -4.36 -30.04 -13.42
N ASP A 41 -5.04 -29.96 -14.56
CA ASP A 41 -5.74 -28.78 -15.04
C ASP A 41 -7.26 -28.97 -14.93
N LEU A 42 -7.92 -28.08 -14.18
CA LEU A 42 -9.36 -28.09 -13.93
C LEU A 42 -10.06 -26.80 -14.38
N SER A 43 -9.43 -25.97 -15.24
CA SER A 43 -9.96 -24.68 -15.70
C SER A 43 -11.43 -24.73 -16.15
N ASP A 44 -11.81 -25.82 -16.81
CA ASP A 44 -13.13 -26.03 -17.43
C ASP A 44 -13.89 -27.23 -16.85
N ALA A 45 -13.59 -27.61 -15.60
CA ALA A 45 -14.20 -28.78 -14.96
C ALA A 45 -15.52 -28.46 -14.23
N GLU A 46 -16.60 -29.14 -14.60
CA GLU A 46 -17.91 -29.02 -13.96
C GLU A 46 -18.00 -29.95 -12.72
N LEU A 47 -17.50 -29.49 -11.57
CA LEU A 47 -17.45 -30.29 -10.32
C LEU A 47 -18.65 -30.07 -9.39
N ASN A 48 -19.80 -29.73 -9.93
CA ASN A 48 -21.00 -29.39 -9.16
C ASN A 48 -21.33 -30.50 -8.14
N GLY A 49 -21.33 -30.18 -6.85
CA GLY A 49 -21.64 -31.14 -5.78
C GLY A 49 -20.46 -31.96 -5.24
N TYR A 50 -19.25 -31.83 -5.81
CA TYR A 50 -18.03 -32.41 -5.25
C TYR A 50 -17.12 -31.32 -4.66
N VAL A 51 -16.68 -31.50 -3.41
CA VAL A 51 -15.78 -30.57 -2.70
C VAL A 51 -14.45 -31.29 -2.44
N PRO A 52 -13.35 -30.94 -3.14
CA PRO A 52 -12.04 -31.53 -2.86
C PRO A 52 -11.46 -30.99 -1.55
N GLU A 53 -10.75 -31.85 -0.82
CA GLU A 53 -9.93 -31.43 0.32
C GLU A 53 -8.91 -30.35 -0.10
N PRO A 54 -8.68 -29.29 0.71
CA PRO A 54 -7.79 -28.17 0.37
C PRO A 54 -6.37 -28.58 -0.03
N SER A 55 -5.85 -29.66 0.56
CA SER A 55 -4.53 -30.22 0.23
C SER A 55 -4.46 -30.81 -1.19
N ARG A 56 -5.59 -31.30 -1.72
CA ARG A 56 -5.70 -31.84 -3.08
C ARG A 56 -5.87 -30.73 -4.12
N MET A 57 -6.48 -29.60 -3.75
CA MET A 57 -6.63 -28.43 -4.62
C MET A 57 -5.30 -27.72 -4.92
N ALA A 58 -4.36 -27.74 -3.97
CA ALA A 58 -3.02 -27.17 -4.14
C ALA A 58 -2.18 -27.87 -5.23
N LEU A 59 -2.63 -29.01 -5.74
CA LEU A 59 -1.98 -29.76 -6.82
C LEU A 59 -2.38 -29.28 -8.23
N CYS A 60 -3.36 -28.37 -8.35
CA CYS A 60 -3.83 -27.87 -9.64
C CYS A 60 -2.84 -26.86 -10.25
N LYS A 61 -2.64 -26.94 -11.58
CA LYS A 61 -1.85 -25.96 -12.32
C LYS A 61 -2.60 -24.63 -12.35
N ALA A 62 -2.15 -23.64 -11.56
CA ALA A 62 -2.55 -22.25 -11.77
C ALA A 62 -1.92 -21.77 -13.08
N THR A 63 -2.71 -21.18 -13.98
CA THR A 63 -2.25 -20.61 -15.26
C THR A 63 -1.31 -19.42 -14.96
N PRO A 64 -0.01 -19.51 -15.26
CA PRO A 64 0.89 -18.37 -15.17
C PRO A 64 0.95 -17.69 -16.54
N TYR A 65 0.51 -16.43 -16.63
CA TYR A 65 1.02 -15.56 -17.69
C TYR A 65 2.47 -15.20 -17.33
N SER A 66 3.42 -15.65 -18.14
CA SER A 66 4.82 -15.24 -18.05
C SER A 66 5.01 -13.88 -18.69
N LEU A 67 5.69 -12.97 -17.98
CA LEU A 67 6.16 -11.68 -18.49
C LEU A 67 7.64 -11.46 -18.14
N PRO A 68 8.34 -10.63 -18.93
CA PRO A 68 9.80 -10.69 -19.09
C PRO A 68 10.56 -10.18 -17.87
N GLU A 69 11.68 -10.85 -17.60
CA GLU A 69 12.71 -10.42 -16.67
C GLU A 69 13.23 -9.03 -17.06
N THR A 70 12.92 -8.02 -16.26
CA THR A 70 13.71 -6.79 -16.24
C THR A 70 14.34 -6.66 -14.86
N SER A 71 15.65 -6.89 -14.83
CA SER A 71 16.49 -6.85 -13.64
C SER A 71 16.68 -5.40 -13.18
N ASN A 72 15.96 -5.02 -12.11
CA ASN A 72 16.20 -3.77 -11.37
C ASN A 72 17.43 -3.85 -10.45
N ASP A 73 18.28 -4.87 -10.60
CA ASP A 73 19.38 -5.21 -9.69
C ASP A 73 20.61 -4.27 -9.78
N ALA A 74 20.61 -3.26 -10.65
CA ALA A 74 21.80 -2.41 -10.88
C ALA A 74 21.77 -0.99 -10.27
N LEU A 75 20.68 -0.57 -9.59
CA LEU A 75 20.54 0.83 -9.12
C LEU A 75 20.54 1.02 -7.59
N ILE A 76 20.68 -0.05 -6.81
CA ILE A 76 20.47 -0.01 -5.35
C ILE A 76 21.74 0.35 -4.57
N GLU A 77 22.94 0.31 -5.16
CA GLU A 77 24.19 0.50 -4.40
C GLU A 77 24.76 1.94 -4.34
N SER A 78 24.16 2.95 -4.98
CA SER A 78 24.77 4.30 -5.01
C SER A 78 23.88 5.48 -4.57
N THR A 79 22.59 5.28 -4.35
CA THR A 79 21.70 6.39 -3.96
C THR A 79 21.11 6.10 -2.60
N GLY A 80 21.45 6.89 -1.59
CA GLY A 80 20.85 6.86 -0.26
C GLY A 80 19.36 7.25 -0.29
N ARG A 81 18.54 6.49 -1.02
CA ARG A 81 17.11 6.68 -1.17
C ARG A 81 16.44 6.68 0.21
N SER A 82 15.25 7.26 0.18
CA SER A 82 14.18 7.22 1.19
C SER A 82 14.00 5.83 1.80
N LEU A 83 13.08 5.67 2.73
CA LEU A 83 12.35 4.39 2.76
C LEU A 83 12.03 4.10 1.29
N ALA A 84 12.75 3.20 0.62
CA ALA A 84 12.55 3.01 -0.81
C ALA A 84 11.17 2.37 -0.90
N LEU A 85 10.17 3.23 -1.09
CA LEU A 85 8.79 2.83 -1.26
C LEU A 85 8.76 1.93 -2.48
N GLN A 86 8.07 0.80 -2.35
CA GLN A 86 7.80 -0.08 -3.46
C GLN A 86 7.09 0.70 -4.58
N LYS A 87 7.26 0.27 -5.84
CA LYS A 87 6.58 0.86 -7.01
C LYS A 87 5.08 1.02 -6.70
N ARG A 88 4.56 2.24 -6.82
CA ARG A 88 3.23 2.61 -6.30
C ARG A 88 2.15 1.96 -7.15
N MET A 89 1.05 1.51 -6.53
CA MET A 89 -0.18 1.27 -7.29
C MET A 89 -1.06 2.50 -7.18
N THR A 90 -1.54 2.96 -8.33
CA THR A 90 -2.44 4.11 -8.43
C THR A 90 -3.81 3.58 -8.84
N ALA A 91 -4.82 3.79 -8.00
CA ALA A 91 -6.18 3.44 -8.34
C ALA A 91 -6.88 4.67 -8.93
N PHE A 92 -7.25 4.61 -10.19
CA PHE A 92 -8.17 5.55 -10.82
C PHE A 92 -9.59 5.04 -10.65
N TYR A 93 -10.57 5.93 -10.57
CA TYR A 93 -11.96 5.52 -10.50
C TYR A 93 -12.91 6.49 -11.19
N VAL A 94 -14.03 5.95 -11.65
CA VAL A 94 -15.15 6.65 -12.28
C VAL A 94 -16.44 5.86 -12.09
N THR A 95 -17.57 6.53 -11.86
CA THR A 95 -18.87 5.88 -11.73
C THR A 95 -19.95 6.68 -12.48
N ASP A 96 -21.11 6.08 -12.73
CA ASP A 96 -22.32 6.76 -13.23
C ASP A 96 -22.06 7.51 -14.55
N ILE A 97 -21.58 6.78 -15.58
CA ILE A 97 -21.20 7.37 -16.87
C ILE A 97 -22.43 7.69 -17.73
N HIS A 98 -23.49 6.87 -17.68
CA HIS A 98 -24.75 7.01 -18.45
C HIS A 98 -24.56 7.42 -19.91
N LEU A 99 -23.91 6.56 -20.71
CA LEU A 99 -23.70 6.78 -22.14
C LEU A 99 -25.01 7.00 -22.90
N ASP A 100 -26.05 6.21 -22.59
CA ASP A 100 -27.39 6.36 -23.17
C ASP A 100 -27.92 7.80 -23.06
N SER A 101 -27.77 8.39 -21.88
CA SER A 101 -28.26 9.74 -21.62
C SER A 101 -27.40 10.81 -22.27
N LYS A 102 -26.09 10.60 -22.38
CA LYS A 102 -25.19 11.48 -23.15
C LYS A 102 -25.52 11.44 -24.65
N ILE A 103 -25.83 10.26 -25.18
CA ILE A 103 -26.29 10.09 -26.58
C ILE A 103 -27.60 10.84 -26.78
N MET A 104 -28.62 10.57 -25.96
CA MET A 104 -29.93 11.23 -26.08
C MET A 104 -29.83 12.75 -25.98
N LYS A 105 -28.98 13.27 -25.09
CA LYS A 105 -28.78 14.71 -24.93
C LYS A 105 -28.11 15.35 -26.15
N ARG A 106 -27.17 14.67 -26.80
CA ARG A 106 -26.44 15.17 -27.97
C ARG A 106 -27.22 14.97 -29.28
N HIS A 107 -28.03 13.92 -29.33
CA HIS A 107 -28.83 13.51 -30.49
C HIS A 107 -30.30 13.26 -30.08
N PRO A 108 -31.07 14.31 -29.76
CA PRO A 108 -32.46 14.17 -29.28
C PRO A 108 -33.40 13.50 -30.28
N ASP A 109 -33.14 13.68 -31.57
CA ASP A 109 -33.94 13.12 -32.67
C ASP A 109 -33.53 11.68 -33.03
N GLY A 110 -32.65 11.07 -32.23
CA GLY A 110 -32.04 9.77 -32.48
C GLY A 110 -30.61 9.88 -33.00
N ALA A 111 -29.78 8.90 -32.64
CA ALA A 111 -28.38 8.81 -33.04
C ALA A 111 -28.18 7.70 -34.08
N THR A 112 -27.33 7.95 -35.08
CA THR A 112 -26.86 6.90 -35.99
C THR A 112 -25.82 6.01 -35.30
N PRO A 113 -25.58 4.76 -35.78
CA PRO A 113 -24.54 3.90 -35.23
C PRO A 113 -23.15 4.56 -35.20
N GLU A 114 -22.83 5.37 -36.21
CA GLU A 114 -21.56 6.11 -36.29
C GLU A 114 -21.46 7.19 -35.21
N GLN A 115 -22.57 7.89 -34.92
CA GLN A 115 -22.62 8.92 -33.87
C GLN A 115 -22.50 8.30 -32.47
N VAL A 116 -23.13 7.14 -32.26
CA VAL A 116 -23.00 6.35 -31.04
C VAL A 116 -21.54 5.92 -30.86
N SER A 117 -20.96 5.31 -31.88
CA SER A 117 -19.56 4.86 -31.86
C SER A 117 -18.59 6.02 -31.60
N ALA A 118 -18.78 7.16 -32.26
CA ALA A 118 -17.95 8.35 -32.05
C ALA A 118 -18.03 8.88 -30.61
N LEU A 119 -19.21 8.84 -29.97
CA LEU A 119 -19.34 9.26 -28.58
C LEU A 119 -18.67 8.26 -27.62
N VAL A 120 -18.79 6.95 -27.86
CA VAL A 120 -18.09 5.93 -27.07
C VAL A 120 -16.58 6.14 -27.15
N GLU A 121 -16.04 6.32 -28.36
CA GLU A 121 -14.61 6.61 -28.57
C GLU A 121 -14.19 7.91 -27.88
N GLU A 122 -14.98 9.00 -27.97
CA GLU A 122 -14.68 10.27 -27.27
C GLU A 122 -14.57 10.08 -25.74
N VAL A 123 -15.47 9.28 -25.16
CA VAL A 123 -15.47 8.98 -23.73
C VAL A 123 -14.26 8.12 -23.35
N VAL A 124 -13.98 7.08 -24.13
CA VAL A 124 -12.85 6.18 -23.90
C VAL A 124 -11.52 6.91 -24.06
N GLU A 125 -11.38 7.77 -25.06
CA GLU A 125 -10.17 8.57 -25.28
C GLU A 125 -9.89 9.48 -24.09
N ARG A 126 -10.90 10.15 -23.53
CA ARG A 126 -10.73 10.95 -22.31
C ARG A 126 -10.31 10.14 -21.10
N ILE A 127 -10.90 8.95 -20.92
CA ILE A 127 -10.49 8.05 -19.83
C ILE A 127 -9.03 7.64 -20.03
N ALA A 128 -8.63 7.29 -21.26
CA ALA A 128 -7.26 6.89 -21.57
C ALA A 128 -6.25 8.04 -21.41
N GLU A 129 -6.61 9.28 -21.77
CA GLU A 129 -5.79 10.48 -21.56
C GLU A 129 -5.54 10.76 -20.07
N ASP A 130 -6.55 10.58 -19.23
CA ASP A 130 -6.41 10.75 -17.77
C ASP A 130 -5.70 9.56 -17.11
N PHE A 131 -5.72 8.38 -17.75
CA PHE A 131 -5.08 7.14 -17.29
C PHE A 131 -3.57 7.13 -17.59
N ILE A 132 -2.87 8.22 -17.26
CA ILE A 132 -1.43 8.36 -17.41
C ILE A 132 -0.81 8.61 -16.04
N THR A 133 0.23 7.85 -15.70
CA THR A 133 1.02 8.03 -14.48
C THR A 133 2.50 8.14 -14.81
N ASP A 134 3.28 8.75 -13.91
CA ASP A 134 4.74 8.73 -14.00
C ASP A 134 5.27 7.27 -14.08
N ASP A 135 6.47 7.08 -14.64
CA ASP A 135 7.09 5.77 -14.95
C ASP A 135 7.15 4.78 -13.76
N ASP A 136 6.98 5.28 -12.54
CA ASP A 136 7.08 4.55 -11.26
C ASP A 136 5.73 4.08 -10.68
N SER A 137 4.64 4.11 -11.46
CA SER A 137 3.31 3.68 -11.01
C SER A 137 2.74 2.53 -11.86
N ASP A 138 2.06 1.59 -11.21
CA ASP A 138 1.28 0.53 -11.88
C ASP A 138 -0.23 0.83 -11.69
N PRO A 139 -0.88 1.46 -12.68
CA PRO A 139 -2.24 1.97 -12.53
C PRO A 139 -3.32 0.89 -12.72
N VAL A 140 -4.41 1.00 -11.97
CA VAL A 140 -5.64 0.20 -12.10
C VAL A 140 -6.83 1.14 -12.18
N LEU A 141 -7.77 0.87 -13.08
CA LEU A 141 -9.01 1.62 -13.25
C LEU A 141 -10.18 0.88 -12.58
N LEU A 142 -10.91 1.58 -11.72
CA LEU A 142 -12.13 1.12 -11.05
C LEU A 142 -13.35 1.77 -11.71
N VAL A 143 -14.27 0.98 -12.26
CA VAL A 143 -15.52 1.46 -12.86
C VAL A 143 -16.71 1.02 -12.00
N GLY A 144 -17.38 1.98 -11.35
CA GLY A 144 -18.41 1.74 -10.33
C GLY A 144 -19.83 1.53 -10.83
N GLY A 145 -20.02 0.99 -12.03
CA GLY A 145 -21.34 0.73 -12.61
C GLY A 145 -22.04 1.95 -13.20
N ASP A 146 -23.26 1.74 -13.71
CA ASP A 146 -24.08 2.72 -14.45
C ASP A 146 -23.32 3.33 -15.64
N VAL A 147 -22.71 2.45 -16.43
CA VAL A 147 -22.12 2.81 -17.72
C VAL A 147 -23.22 3.15 -18.72
N SER A 148 -24.26 2.31 -18.80
CA SER A 148 -25.40 2.49 -19.69
C SER A 148 -26.53 1.52 -19.33
N ASN A 149 -27.77 1.91 -19.60
CA ASN A 149 -28.91 1.00 -19.52
C ASN A 149 -29.07 0.07 -20.76
N HIS A 150 -28.18 0.15 -21.74
CA HIS A 150 -28.17 -0.70 -22.94
C HIS A 150 -26.94 -1.59 -22.96
N CYS A 151 -27.13 -2.91 -22.95
CA CYS A 151 -26.04 -3.86 -22.76
C CYS A 151 -25.00 -3.82 -23.89
N ARG A 152 -25.44 -3.56 -25.14
CA ARG A 152 -24.56 -3.40 -26.30
C ARG A 152 -23.69 -2.15 -26.24
N LEU A 153 -24.18 -1.07 -25.63
CA LEU A 153 -23.35 0.12 -25.39
C LEU A 153 -22.29 -0.14 -24.32
N VAL A 154 -22.63 -0.89 -23.27
CA VAL A 154 -21.69 -1.31 -22.23
C VAL A 154 -20.59 -2.20 -22.84
N GLU A 155 -20.96 -3.17 -23.68
CA GLU A 155 -20.00 -4.02 -24.41
C GLU A 155 -19.08 -3.20 -25.31
N ALA A 156 -19.63 -2.27 -26.10
CA ALA A 156 -18.83 -1.39 -26.96
C ALA A 156 -17.85 -0.53 -26.15
N PHE A 157 -18.30 0.03 -25.03
CA PHE A 157 -17.48 0.83 -24.12
C PHE A 157 -16.31 0.03 -23.55
N TYR A 158 -16.56 -1.12 -22.91
CA TYR A 158 -15.49 -1.91 -22.32
C TYR A 158 -14.56 -2.51 -23.35
N THR A 159 -15.07 -2.91 -24.52
CA THR A 159 -14.23 -3.39 -25.62
C THR A 159 -13.28 -2.29 -26.07
N ALA A 160 -13.79 -1.10 -26.39
CA ALA A 160 -12.94 0.03 -26.81
C ALA A 160 -11.95 0.43 -25.71
N LEU A 161 -12.39 0.48 -24.45
CA LEU A 161 -11.54 0.85 -23.32
C LEU A 161 -10.41 -0.16 -23.08
N ALA A 162 -10.72 -1.46 -23.07
CA ALA A 162 -9.72 -2.52 -22.89
C ALA A 162 -8.66 -2.50 -24.00
N HIS A 163 -9.02 -2.20 -25.25
CA HIS A 163 -8.06 -2.02 -26.34
C HIS A 163 -7.11 -0.84 -26.11
N ARG A 164 -7.54 0.23 -25.42
CA ARG A 164 -6.73 1.44 -25.20
C ARG A 164 -5.80 1.31 -24.01
N ILE A 165 -6.26 0.76 -22.88
CA ILE A 165 -5.50 0.79 -21.62
C ILE A 165 -5.10 -0.58 -21.07
N GLY A 166 -5.52 -1.68 -21.72
CA GLY A 166 -5.33 -3.05 -21.25
C GLY A 166 -6.45 -3.50 -20.32
N GLY A 167 -7.18 -4.55 -20.72
CA GLY A 167 -8.34 -5.05 -19.98
C GLY A 167 -8.00 -5.55 -18.57
N GLU A 168 -6.80 -6.10 -18.38
CA GLU A 168 -6.32 -6.66 -17.11
C GLU A 168 -6.17 -5.60 -15.99
N ARG A 169 -6.22 -4.32 -16.36
CA ARG A 169 -6.13 -3.18 -15.44
C ARG A 169 -7.49 -2.60 -15.09
N ILE A 170 -8.56 -3.14 -15.66
CA ILE A 170 -9.93 -2.64 -15.50
C ILE A 170 -10.67 -3.55 -14.53
N VAL A 171 -11.08 -2.99 -13.40
CA VAL A 171 -11.96 -3.63 -12.42
C VAL A 171 -13.30 -2.91 -12.46
N ALA A 172 -14.38 -3.65 -12.70
CA ALA A 172 -15.72 -3.11 -12.86
C ALA A 172 -16.71 -3.78 -11.91
N VAL A 173 -17.76 -3.05 -11.55
CA VAL A 173 -19.00 -3.57 -10.97
C VAL A 173 -20.18 -3.12 -11.82
N LEU A 174 -21.32 -3.80 -11.70
CA LEU A 174 -22.57 -3.37 -12.33
C LEU A 174 -23.25 -2.31 -11.46
N GLY A 175 -24.01 -1.43 -12.09
CA GLY A 175 -24.99 -0.56 -11.45
C GLY A 175 -26.42 -1.03 -11.69
N ASN A 176 -27.40 -0.28 -11.20
CA ASN A 176 -28.80 -0.68 -11.33
C ASN A 176 -29.31 -0.55 -12.77
N HIS A 177 -28.73 0.35 -13.58
CA HIS A 177 -29.13 0.55 -14.97
C HIS A 177 -28.77 -0.65 -15.86
N GLU A 178 -27.69 -1.36 -15.56
CA GLU A 178 -27.29 -2.55 -16.32
C GLU A 178 -28.32 -3.69 -16.23
N PHE A 179 -29.27 -3.66 -15.29
CA PHE A 179 -30.33 -4.67 -15.21
C PHE A 179 -31.57 -4.35 -16.06
N TRP A 180 -31.61 -3.19 -16.71
CA TRP A 180 -32.81 -2.70 -17.40
C TRP A 180 -33.04 -3.29 -18.79
N ASP A 181 -32.00 -3.81 -19.44
CA ASP A 181 -32.07 -4.27 -20.83
C ASP A 181 -32.61 -5.71 -20.93
N PRO A 182 -33.79 -5.94 -21.53
CA PRO A 182 -34.37 -7.28 -21.65
C PRO A 182 -33.52 -8.25 -22.46
N GLU A 183 -32.60 -7.77 -23.31
CA GLU A 183 -31.65 -8.64 -24.03
C GLU A 183 -30.81 -9.48 -23.06
N THR A 184 -30.55 -8.95 -21.87
CA THR A 184 -29.74 -9.61 -20.84
C THR A 184 -30.52 -10.64 -20.03
N HIS A 185 -31.85 -10.71 -20.15
CA HIS A 185 -32.70 -11.59 -19.32
C HIS A 185 -32.95 -12.97 -19.96
N CYS A 186 -32.23 -13.31 -21.03
CA CYS A 186 -32.38 -14.59 -21.70
C CYS A 186 -31.74 -15.74 -20.90
N GLY A 187 -32.34 -16.94 -20.90
CA GLY A 187 -31.71 -18.14 -20.30
C GLY A 187 -32.54 -19.01 -19.36
N GLY A 188 -33.85 -18.78 -19.21
CA GLY A 188 -34.76 -19.68 -18.45
C GLY A 188 -34.59 -19.64 -16.92
N GLY A 189 -33.73 -18.78 -16.39
CA GLY A 189 -33.56 -18.49 -14.96
C GLY A 189 -34.13 -17.13 -14.55
N HIS A 190 -33.77 -16.66 -13.35
CA HIS A 190 -34.18 -15.34 -12.87
C HIS A 190 -33.49 -14.23 -13.70
N PRO A 191 -34.20 -13.15 -14.12
CA PRO A 191 -33.66 -12.10 -14.98
C PRO A 191 -32.32 -11.51 -14.51
N CYS A 192 -32.17 -11.29 -13.21
CA CYS A 192 -30.91 -10.82 -12.60
C CYS A 192 -29.73 -11.77 -12.83
N ASP A 193 -29.92 -13.08 -12.64
CA ASP A 193 -28.85 -14.07 -12.82
C ASP A 193 -28.43 -14.14 -14.29
N SER A 194 -29.41 -14.10 -15.20
CA SER A 194 -29.17 -14.00 -16.64
C SER A 194 -28.38 -12.74 -17.00
N ALA A 195 -28.73 -11.59 -16.42
CA ALA A 195 -28.03 -10.34 -16.68
C ALA A 195 -26.58 -10.39 -16.19
N ILE A 196 -26.34 -10.86 -14.96
CA ILE A 196 -24.98 -11.03 -14.42
C ILE A 196 -24.16 -11.98 -15.30
N ALA A 197 -24.75 -13.10 -15.74
CA ALA A 197 -24.07 -14.05 -16.63
C ALA A 197 -23.71 -13.42 -17.98
N TRP A 198 -24.61 -12.61 -18.55
CA TRP A 198 -24.36 -11.89 -19.79
C TRP A 198 -23.16 -10.95 -19.67
N TYR A 199 -23.13 -10.12 -18.61
CA TYR A 199 -22.04 -9.17 -18.40
C TYR A 199 -20.72 -9.85 -18.01
N ARG A 200 -20.75 -10.99 -17.31
CA ARG A 200 -19.55 -11.81 -17.08
C ARG A 200 -18.95 -12.34 -18.38
N SER A 201 -19.80 -12.85 -19.27
CA SER A 201 -19.35 -13.31 -20.59
C SER A 201 -18.78 -12.17 -21.44
N MET A 202 -19.39 -10.98 -21.37
CA MET A 202 -18.84 -9.76 -21.99
C MET A 202 -17.48 -9.40 -21.40
N ALA A 203 -17.35 -9.41 -20.07
CA ALA A 203 -16.12 -9.07 -19.37
C ALA A 203 -14.98 -10.03 -19.73
N GLU A 204 -15.26 -11.33 -19.84
CA GLU A 204 -14.31 -12.35 -20.30
C GLU A 204 -13.83 -12.07 -21.73
N ARG A 205 -14.74 -11.74 -22.66
CA ARG A 205 -14.38 -11.37 -24.03
C ARG A 205 -13.51 -10.11 -24.09
N ALA A 206 -13.78 -9.12 -23.25
CA ALA A 206 -13.03 -7.88 -23.17
C ALA A 206 -11.72 -8.01 -22.36
N GLY A 207 -11.53 -9.12 -21.64
CA GLY A 207 -10.37 -9.33 -20.76
C GLY A 207 -10.37 -8.46 -19.50
N ILE A 208 -11.54 -8.00 -19.03
CA ILE A 208 -11.67 -7.14 -17.83
C ILE A 208 -12.12 -7.95 -16.60
N HIS A 209 -11.96 -7.35 -15.41
CA HIS A 209 -12.39 -7.96 -14.15
C HIS A 209 -13.75 -7.41 -13.71
N LEU A 210 -14.83 -8.12 -14.01
CA LEU A 210 -16.15 -7.82 -13.44
C LEU A 210 -16.32 -8.51 -12.08
N LEU A 211 -16.57 -7.73 -11.04
CA LEU A 211 -16.82 -8.20 -9.68
C LEU A 211 -18.31 -8.16 -9.38
N GLU A 212 -18.84 -9.28 -8.87
CA GLU A 212 -20.18 -9.35 -8.29
C GLU A 212 -20.12 -10.24 -7.05
N GLY A 213 -19.71 -9.63 -5.94
CA GLY A 213 -19.36 -10.30 -4.70
C GLY A 213 -18.03 -11.05 -4.75
N ASP A 214 -17.11 -10.59 -5.58
CA ASP A 214 -15.77 -11.15 -5.78
C ASP A 214 -14.71 -10.31 -5.06
N LEU A 215 -13.57 -10.92 -4.74
CA LEU A 215 -12.37 -10.26 -4.23
C LEU A 215 -11.21 -10.44 -5.23
N ILE A 216 -10.65 -9.35 -5.74
CA ILE A 216 -9.46 -9.34 -6.61
C ILE A 216 -8.27 -8.75 -5.87
N VAL A 217 -7.09 -9.34 -6.05
CA VAL A 217 -5.85 -8.93 -5.39
C VAL A 217 -4.71 -8.84 -6.40
N PHE A 218 -4.19 -7.63 -6.56
CA PHE A 218 -3.02 -7.33 -7.38
C PHE A 218 -1.76 -7.49 -6.52
N LYS A 219 -0.76 -8.21 -7.06
CA LYS A 219 0.52 -8.53 -6.41
C LYS A 219 1.66 -8.28 -7.40
N ASP A 220 2.89 -8.26 -6.90
CA ASP A 220 4.09 -8.24 -7.77
C ASP A 220 4.14 -9.45 -8.72
N THR A 221 3.57 -10.59 -8.28
CA THR A 221 3.61 -11.87 -9.00
C THR A 221 2.42 -12.07 -9.95
N GLY A 222 1.51 -11.11 -10.04
CA GLY A 222 0.30 -11.21 -10.86
C GLY A 222 -0.98 -10.87 -10.10
N VAL A 223 -2.11 -11.35 -10.60
CA VAL A 223 -3.45 -11.04 -10.11
C VAL A 223 -4.13 -12.32 -9.64
N GLU A 224 -4.72 -12.31 -8.44
CA GLU A 224 -5.48 -13.43 -7.88
C GLU A 224 -6.93 -12.99 -7.63
N VAL A 225 -7.91 -13.83 -8.01
CA VAL A 225 -9.34 -13.55 -7.85
C VAL A 225 -10.02 -14.66 -7.06
N VAL A 226 -10.68 -14.31 -5.96
CA VAL A 226 -11.57 -15.21 -5.20
C VAL A 226 -13.01 -14.89 -5.57
N LYS A 227 -13.64 -15.81 -6.32
CA LYS A 227 -15.02 -15.67 -6.75
C LYS A 227 -16.00 -15.84 -5.59
N ARG A 228 -17.14 -15.14 -5.65
CA ARG A 228 -18.26 -15.14 -4.67
C ARG A 228 -18.61 -16.54 -4.17
N GLN A 229 -18.68 -17.51 -5.08
CA GLN A 229 -19.04 -18.89 -4.77
C GLN A 229 -18.04 -19.59 -3.84
N TYR A 230 -16.76 -19.21 -3.90
CA TYR A 230 -15.70 -19.77 -3.08
C TYR A 230 -15.45 -18.96 -1.80
N MET A 231 -15.80 -17.67 -1.79
CA MET A 231 -15.59 -16.81 -0.64
C MET A 231 -16.29 -17.33 0.63
N ARG A 232 -17.51 -17.87 0.51
CA ARG A 232 -18.29 -18.37 1.66
C ARG A 232 -17.60 -19.46 2.46
N SER A 233 -16.83 -20.32 1.78
CA SER A 233 -16.07 -21.42 2.40
C SER A 233 -14.60 -21.06 2.63
N PHE A 234 -14.18 -19.84 2.27
CA PHE A 234 -12.78 -19.45 2.35
C PHE A 234 -12.41 -19.12 3.80
N PRO A 235 -11.41 -19.81 4.39
CA PRO A 235 -11.07 -19.63 5.79
C PRO A 235 -10.46 -18.24 6.04
N PRO A 236 -10.65 -17.64 7.24
CA PRO A 236 -10.07 -16.34 7.58
C PRO A 236 -8.56 -16.25 7.32
N GLU A 237 -7.79 -17.28 7.67
CA GLU A 237 -6.35 -17.35 7.45
C GLU A 237 -6.00 -17.38 5.96
N GLY A 238 -6.90 -17.88 5.12
CA GLY A 238 -6.80 -17.83 3.66
C GLY A 238 -6.81 -16.40 3.16
N PHE A 239 -7.79 -15.59 3.59
CA PHE A 239 -7.86 -14.16 3.22
C PHE A 239 -6.63 -13.40 3.71
N GLN A 240 -6.19 -13.67 4.93
CA GLN A 240 -4.99 -13.03 5.49
C GLN A 240 -3.73 -13.36 4.67
N ARG A 241 -3.57 -14.62 4.22
CA ARG A 241 -2.46 -14.99 3.33
C ARG A 241 -2.57 -14.32 1.96
N LEU A 242 -3.78 -14.23 1.41
CA LEU A 242 -4.04 -13.61 0.12
C LEU A 242 -3.67 -12.11 0.14
N LEU A 243 -4.11 -11.38 1.17
CA LEU A 243 -3.88 -9.93 1.28
C LEU A 243 -2.48 -9.56 1.79
N ARG A 244 -1.75 -10.51 2.37
CA ARG A 244 -0.42 -10.28 2.95
C ARG A 244 0.59 -9.66 1.96
N SER A 245 0.54 -10.05 0.69
CA SER A 245 1.41 -9.53 -0.37
C SER A 245 0.67 -8.64 -1.37
N ALA A 246 -0.55 -8.19 -1.02
CA ALA A 246 -1.34 -7.32 -1.87
C ALA A 246 -0.66 -5.96 -2.03
N ARG A 247 -0.64 -5.48 -3.28
CA ARG A 247 -0.37 -4.08 -3.63
C ARG A 247 -1.68 -3.29 -3.75
N LEU A 248 -2.75 -3.97 -4.15
CA LEU A 248 -4.12 -3.49 -4.13
C LEU A 248 -5.06 -4.69 -3.97
N ALA A 249 -6.03 -4.60 -3.06
CA ALA A 249 -7.11 -5.56 -2.93
C ALA A 249 -8.44 -4.82 -3.14
N VAL A 250 -9.31 -5.36 -3.98
CA VAL A 250 -10.63 -4.77 -4.28
C VAL A 250 -11.70 -5.83 -4.07
N PHE A 251 -12.63 -5.56 -3.16
CA PHE A 251 -13.86 -6.30 -3.01
C PHE A 251 -15.00 -5.50 -3.63
N GLY A 252 -15.83 -6.12 -4.47
CA GLY A 252 -16.88 -5.35 -5.14
C GLY A 252 -18.07 -6.13 -5.69
N GLY A 253 -19.12 -5.38 -5.98
CA GLY A 253 -20.39 -5.82 -6.56
C GLY A 253 -21.43 -4.71 -6.54
N VAL A 254 -22.67 -5.00 -6.95
CA VAL A 254 -23.75 -3.99 -6.98
C VAL A 254 -24.08 -3.48 -5.57
N GLY A 255 -24.15 -4.38 -4.58
CA GLY A 255 -24.62 -4.08 -3.21
C GLY A 255 -26.13 -4.24 -3.05
N PHE A 256 -26.91 -3.79 -4.04
CA PHE A 256 -28.39 -3.76 -4.03
C PHE A 256 -28.95 -2.90 -2.88
N SER A 257 -30.28 -2.79 -2.71
CA SER A 257 -30.90 -1.97 -1.65
C SER A 257 -31.84 -2.72 -0.70
N GLY A 258 -31.46 -3.94 -0.32
CA GLY A 258 -32.25 -4.79 0.56
C GLY A 258 -32.62 -4.17 1.92
N LEU A 259 -31.82 -3.24 2.47
CA LEU A 259 -32.11 -2.58 3.75
C LEU A 259 -33.00 -1.34 3.62
N ARG A 260 -33.25 -0.85 2.40
CA ARG A 260 -34.03 0.35 2.18
C ARG A 260 -35.54 0.09 2.15
N GLY A 261 -36.30 0.95 2.81
CA GLY A 261 -37.76 0.96 2.72
C GLY A 261 -38.30 1.73 1.50
N ASP A 262 -37.45 2.53 0.86
CA ASP A 262 -37.71 3.38 -0.29
C ASP A 262 -36.57 3.25 -1.33
N HIS A 263 -36.71 3.74 -2.56
CA HIS A 263 -35.64 3.68 -3.57
C HIS A 263 -35.06 2.26 -3.77
N ASN A 264 -35.95 1.30 -3.95
CA ASN A 264 -35.67 -0.13 -4.10
C ASN A 264 -36.38 -0.73 -5.32
N THR A 265 -36.41 -2.05 -5.46
CA THR A 265 -37.10 -2.70 -6.58
C THR A 265 -38.58 -2.29 -6.72
N ASP A 266 -39.32 -2.12 -5.62
CA ASP A 266 -40.74 -1.72 -5.68
C ASP A 266 -40.94 -0.28 -6.21
N SER A 267 -39.89 0.54 -6.16
CA SER A 267 -39.85 1.87 -6.77
C SER A 267 -39.46 1.86 -8.26
N GLY A 268 -39.20 0.67 -8.82
CA GLY A 268 -38.81 0.48 -10.21
C GLY A 268 -37.31 0.62 -10.49
N MET A 269 -36.46 0.60 -9.45
CA MET A 269 -35.01 0.85 -9.57
C MET A 269 -34.29 -0.11 -10.53
N TYR A 270 -34.75 -1.36 -10.61
CA TYR A 270 -34.22 -2.40 -11.51
C TYR A 270 -35.18 -2.75 -12.66
N ARG A 271 -36.30 -2.04 -12.79
CA ARG A 271 -37.39 -2.35 -13.73
C ARG A 271 -37.81 -3.83 -13.62
N GLU A 272 -37.88 -4.54 -14.74
CA GLU A 272 -38.25 -5.97 -14.81
C GLU A 272 -37.07 -6.91 -14.52
N GLY A 273 -35.86 -6.38 -14.30
CA GLY A 273 -34.65 -7.19 -14.08
C GLY A 273 -34.54 -7.83 -12.70
N MET A 274 -35.37 -7.42 -11.73
CA MET A 274 -35.31 -7.90 -10.36
C MET A 274 -36.66 -7.78 -9.66
N ASP A 275 -36.94 -8.69 -8.72
CA ASP A 275 -38.02 -8.55 -7.74
C ASP A 275 -37.47 -8.21 -6.33
N ARG A 276 -38.36 -7.80 -5.42
CA ARG A 276 -37.95 -7.33 -4.09
C ARG A 276 -37.35 -8.44 -3.21
N ASP A 277 -37.88 -9.66 -3.30
CA ASP A 277 -37.38 -10.78 -2.49
C ASP A 277 -35.95 -11.15 -2.92
N GLU A 278 -35.70 -11.14 -4.22
CA GLU A 278 -34.38 -11.37 -4.81
C GLU A 278 -33.38 -10.28 -4.43
N GLU A 279 -33.79 -9.01 -4.51
CA GLU A 279 -32.96 -7.87 -4.12
C GLU A 279 -32.47 -7.99 -2.66
N VAL A 280 -33.41 -8.30 -1.74
CA VAL A 280 -33.09 -8.50 -0.32
C VAL A 280 -32.12 -9.66 -0.16
N ARG A 281 -32.37 -10.80 -0.82
CA ARG A 281 -31.50 -11.99 -0.76
C ARG A 281 -30.08 -11.69 -1.24
N LEU A 282 -29.95 -10.90 -2.31
CA LEU A 282 -28.66 -10.51 -2.88
C LEU A 282 -27.91 -9.54 -1.97
N SER A 283 -28.57 -8.51 -1.42
CA SER A 283 -27.98 -7.62 -0.42
C SER A 283 -27.50 -8.38 0.81
N GLU A 284 -28.30 -9.29 1.37
CA GLU A 284 -27.87 -10.13 2.49
C GLU A 284 -26.67 -11.01 2.13
N GLY A 285 -26.63 -11.52 0.90
CA GLY A 285 -25.49 -12.27 0.39
C GLY A 285 -24.21 -11.44 0.35
N MET A 286 -24.34 -10.16 -0.03
CA MET A 286 -23.24 -9.20 -0.09
C MET A 286 -22.77 -8.80 1.32
N ASP A 287 -23.71 -8.53 2.23
CA ASP A 287 -23.46 -8.25 3.65
C ASP A 287 -22.69 -9.38 4.34
N ARG A 288 -23.10 -10.63 4.15
CA ARG A 288 -22.41 -11.79 4.73
C ARG A 288 -20.94 -11.86 4.31
N LEU A 289 -20.65 -11.61 3.04
CA LEU A 289 -19.27 -11.60 2.51
C LEU A 289 -18.47 -10.42 3.07
N TYR A 290 -19.08 -9.23 3.13
CA TYR A 290 -18.46 -8.05 3.71
C TYR A 290 -18.07 -8.27 5.18
N ARG A 291 -19.00 -8.79 6.01
CA ARG A 291 -18.72 -9.10 7.42
C ARG A 291 -17.65 -10.17 7.59
N GLN A 292 -17.62 -11.17 6.71
CA GLN A 292 -16.58 -12.19 6.71
C GLN A 292 -15.21 -11.55 6.48
N LEU A 293 -15.07 -10.69 5.47
CA LEU A 293 -13.84 -9.93 5.23
C LEU A 293 -13.50 -9.00 6.40
N LEU A 294 -14.51 -8.32 6.96
CA LEU A 294 -14.33 -7.41 8.09
C LEU A 294 -13.73 -8.15 9.29
N SER A 295 -14.20 -9.37 9.56
CA SER A 295 -13.64 -10.21 10.62
C SER A 295 -12.23 -10.74 10.29
N ALA A 296 -11.98 -11.12 9.03
CA ALA A 296 -10.77 -11.86 8.64
C ALA A 296 -9.58 -10.95 8.37
N VAL A 297 -9.80 -9.80 7.73
CA VAL A 297 -8.76 -8.95 7.16
C VAL A 297 -8.89 -7.48 7.58
N GLN A 298 -9.49 -7.22 8.75
CA GLN A 298 -9.64 -5.84 9.23
C GLN A 298 -8.33 -5.04 9.34
N ARG A 299 -7.18 -5.71 9.52
CA ARG A 299 -5.84 -5.10 9.63
C ARG A 299 -5.11 -4.93 8.30
N TYR A 300 -5.74 -5.25 7.18
CA TYR A 300 -5.18 -5.06 5.84
C TYR A 300 -5.90 -3.94 5.11
N ASP A 301 -5.18 -3.27 4.22
CA ASP A 301 -5.76 -2.26 3.34
C ASP A 301 -6.56 -2.94 2.22
N MET A 302 -7.74 -2.39 1.93
CA MET A 302 -8.64 -2.91 0.91
C MET A 302 -9.53 -1.79 0.39
N VAL A 303 -9.89 -1.89 -0.88
CA VAL A 303 -10.92 -1.06 -1.51
C VAL A 303 -12.22 -1.84 -1.54
N VAL A 304 -13.32 -1.21 -1.10
CA VAL A 304 -14.68 -1.70 -1.27
C VAL A 304 -15.33 -0.89 -2.38
N LEU A 305 -15.51 -1.50 -3.54
CA LEU A 305 -16.11 -0.89 -4.73
C LEU A 305 -17.55 -1.39 -4.86
N THR A 306 -18.53 -0.56 -4.55
CA THR A 306 -19.94 -0.91 -4.75
C THR A 306 -20.69 0.15 -5.52
N HIS A 307 -21.65 -0.23 -6.34
CA HIS A 307 -22.49 0.78 -6.97
C HIS A 307 -23.42 1.44 -5.95
N MET A 308 -24.17 0.63 -5.19
CA MET A 308 -25.06 1.11 -4.14
C MET A 308 -24.29 1.61 -2.91
N PRO A 309 -24.76 2.68 -2.24
CA PRO A 309 -24.25 3.11 -0.95
C PRO A 309 -24.21 1.98 0.08
N LEU A 310 -23.17 1.97 0.92
CA LEU A 310 -22.93 0.91 1.90
C LEU A 310 -24.16 0.66 2.81
N HIS A 311 -24.83 1.73 3.26
CA HIS A 311 -25.98 1.64 4.16
C HIS A 311 -27.26 1.10 3.49
N ASP A 312 -27.24 0.88 2.18
CA ASP A 312 -28.38 0.32 1.45
C ASP A 312 -28.44 -1.20 1.58
N TRP A 313 -27.31 -1.85 1.91
CA TRP A 313 -27.17 -3.30 1.91
C TRP A 313 -26.48 -3.89 3.13
N THR A 314 -25.81 -3.09 3.96
CA THR A 314 -25.26 -3.54 5.24
C THR A 314 -25.43 -2.50 6.35
N ASP A 315 -25.67 -2.97 7.58
CA ASP A 315 -25.60 -2.15 8.80
C ASP A 315 -24.24 -2.27 9.52
N ALA A 316 -23.31 -3.06 8.96
CA ALA A 316 -22.00 -3.27 9.54
C ALA A 316 -21.18 -1.97 9.52
N PRO A 317 -20.31 -1.75 10.53
CA PRO A 317 -19.48 -0.57 10.57
C PRO A 317 -18.44 -0.60 9.44
N ARG A 318 -18.08 0.59 8.95
CA ARG A 318 -16.93 0.77 8.09
C ARG A 318 -15.64 0.44 8.85
N ASN A 319 -14.73 -0.23 8.15
CA ASN A 319 -13.36 -0.38 8.59
C ASN A 319 -12.54 0.90 8.31
N PRO A 320 -11.86 1.47 9.32
CA PRO A 320 -10.96 2.61 9.13
C PRO A 320 -9.82 2.32 8.13
N ASN A 321 -9.35 1.09 8.01
CA ASN A 321 -8.24 0.74 7.13
C ASN A 321 -8.65 0.60 5.65
N TRP A 322 -9.94 0.75 5.33
CA TRP A 322 -10.45 0.51 3.98
C TRP A 322 -10.93 1.80 3.31
N ILE A 323 -10.86 1.81 1.98
CA ILE A 323 -11.36 2.89 1.13
C ILE A 323 -12.65 2.40 0.48
N TYR A 324 -13.73 3.17 0.62
CA TYR A 324 -15.03 2.86 0.05
C TYR A 324 -15.23 3.72 -1.20
N VAL A 325 -15.41 3.12 -2.36
CA VAL A 325 -15.72 3.81 -3.62
C VAL A 325 -17.15 3.45 -4.00
N ARG A 326 -17.99 4.46 -4.24
CA ARG A 326 -19.40 4.23 -4.60
C ARG A 326 -19.97 5.19 -5.64
N GLY A 327 -21.09 4.77 -6.23
CA GLY A 327 -21.90 5.56 -7.17
C GLY A 327 -23.35 5.78 -6.71
N HIS A 328 -24.26 5.76 -7.70
CA HIS A 328 -25.73 5.67 -7.63
C HIS A 328 -26.50 6.96 -7.28
N ASP A 329 -26.11 7.69 -6.23
CA ASP A 329 -26.94 8.81 -5.75
C ASP A 329 -26.75 10.12 -6.53
N HIS A 330 -25.84 10.11 -7.52
CA HIS A 330 -25.38 11.27 -8.31
C HIS A 330 -24.95 12.46 -7.43
N SER A 331 -24.62 12.20 -6.16
CA SER A 331 -24.25 13.20 -5.17
C SER A 331 -22.76 13.13 -4.93
N ASN A 332 -22.01 13.95 -5.68
CA ASN A 332 -20.56 14.01 -5.56
C ASN A 332 -20.10 14.50 -4.17
N ARG A 333 -19.51 13.59 -3.38
CA ARG A 333 -19.00 13.87 -2.03
C ARG A 333 -17.78 13.02 -1.70
N ILE A 334 -16.85 13.60 -0.94
CA ILE A 334 -15.76 12.90 -0.26
C ILE A 334 -16.00 12.96 1.25
N THR A 335 -15.83 11.83 1.94
CA THR A 335 -15.80 11.77 3.41
C THR A 335 -14.46 11.16 3.83
N ILE A 336 -13.61 11.93 4.51
CA ILE A 336 -12.33 11.46 5.05
C ILE A 336 -12.24 11.88 6.51
N ASP A 337 -12.27 10.89 7.40
CA ASP A 337 -12.04 11.07 8.84
C ASP A 337 -11.30 9.85 9.43
N GLU A 338 -11.05 9.86 10.75
CA GLU A 338 -10.30 8.79 11.41
C GLU A 338 -10.95 7.40 11.27
N SER A 339 -12.27 7.36 11.08
CA SER A 339 -13.09 6.15 11.03
C SER A 339 -13.41 5.66 9.61
N THR A 340 -13.32 6.53 8.59
CA THR A 340 -13.79 6.23 7.23
C THR A 340 -13.08 7.04 6.15
N VAL A 341 -12.79 6.38 5.04
CA VAL A 341 -12.48 7.01 3.74
C VAL A 341 -13.53 6.58 2.73
N GLU A 342 -14.45 7.47 2.36
CA GLU A 342 -15.47 7.25 1.33
C GLU A 342 -15.28 8.24 0.17
N LEU A 343 -15.14 7.70 -1.04
CA LEU A 343 -14.95 8.41 -2.30
C LEU A 343 -16.21 8.20 -3.16
N ALA A 344 -16.98 9.27 -3.36
CA ALA A 344 -18.18 9.27 -4.16
C ALA A 344 -18.26 10.54 -5.03
N ASP A 345 -17.15 11.23 -5.30
CA ASP A 345 -17.07 12.52 -6.00
C ASP A 345 -16.77 12.44 -7.49
N ASN A 346 -16.83 11.23 -8.07
CA ASN A 346 -16.68 11.03 -9.51
C ASN A 346 -17.86 10.29 -10.16
N GLN A 347 -19.06 10.57 -9.67
CA GLN A 347 -20.33 10.22 -10.31
C GLN A 347 -20.59 11.24 -11.41
N ILE A 348 -20.31 10.89 -12.67
CA ILE A 348 -20.34 11.86 -13.77
C ILE A 348 -21.78 12.27 -14.09
N GLY A 349 -22.73 11.36 -13.90
CA GLY A 349 -24.15 11.56 -14.11
C GLY A 349 -24.52 11.99 -15.55
N TYR A 350 -25.69 12.60 -15.67
CA TYR A 350 -26.33 13.01 -16.94
C TYR A 350 -25.71 14.27 -17.59
N GLY A 351 -24.67 14.86 -17.00
CA GLY A 351 -24.04 16.07 -17.50
C GLY A 351 -22.71 16.39 -16.82
N GLY A 352 -21.60 16.10 -17.51
CA GLY A 352 -20.25 16.40 -17.04
C GLY A 352 -19.22 16.00 -18.09
N ARG A 353 -18.03 16.64 -18.06
CA ARG A 353 -16.88 16.15 -18.83
C ARG A 353 -16.39 14.89 -18.15
N VAL A 354 -16.21 13.82 -18.93
CA VAL A 354 -15.62 12.58 -18.40
C VAL A 354 -14.17 12.86 -18.02
N SER A 355 -13.84 12.60 -16.76
CA SER A 355 -12.49 12.66 -16.22
C SER A 355 -12.32 11.63 -15.11
N LEU A 356 -11.11 11.15 -14.89
CA LEU A 356 -10.80 10.24 -13.79
C LEU A 356 -10.42 11.00 -12.52
N LYS A 357 -10.74 10.39 -11.38
CA LYS A 357 -10.11 10.70 -10.09
C LYS A 357 -9.16 9.57 -9.74
N SER A 358 -8.12 9.88 -8.97
CA SER A 358 -7.19 8.86 -8.51
C SER A 358 -6.91 8.98 -7.02
N PHE A 359 -6.55 7.85 -6.43
CA PHE A 359 -6.02 7.76 -5.10
C PHE A 359 -4.91 6.71 -5.08
N HIS A 360 -4.00 6.84 -4.13
CA HIS A 360 -3.05 5.79 -3.81
C HIS A 360 -3.69 4.97 -2.68
N PRO A 361 -4.05 3.70 -2.91
CA PRO A 361 -4.69 2.86 -1.89
C PRO A 361 -3.84 2.74 -0.61
N MET A 362 -2.55 3.04 -0.73
CA MET A 362 -1.58 3.06 0.36
C MET A 362 -0.80 4.38 0.26
N ALA A 363 -1.04 5.30 1.19
CA ALA A 363 -0.72 6.72 1.04
C ALA A 363 0.77 7.07 1.18
N ASP A 364 1.17 8.15 0.51
CA ASP A 364 2.48 8.82 0.55
C ASP A 364 2.61 9.90 1.64
N ASP A 365 1.57 10.10 2.47
CA ASP A 365 1.64 11.05 3.57
C ASP A 365 1.96 10.36 4.89
N ASP A 366 2.62 11.11 5.78
CA ASP A 366 2.99 10.67 7.13
C ASP A 366 1.76 10.34 8.03
N THR A 367 0.54 10.27 7.48
CA THR A 367 -0.71 10.27 8.26
C THR A 367 -1.63 9.06 8.10
N TYR A 368 -1.40 8.11 7.18
CA TYR A 368 -2.22 6.88 7.16
C TYR A 368 -1.41 5.63 6.79
N TRP A 369 -0.77 5.01 7.78
CA TRP A 369 -0.23 3.65 7.68
C TRP A 369 -1.15 2.71 8.47
N ARG A 370 -1.80 1.75 7.80
CA ARG A 370 -2.86 0.94 8.44
C ARG A 370 -2.71 -0.58 8.26
N SER A 371 -1.90 -1.05 7.30
CA SER A 371 -1.64 -2.48 7.12
C SER A 371 -0.59 -3.04 8.08
N ASP A 372 -0.93 -4.13 8.78
CA ASP A 372 -0.03 -4.88 9.64
C ASP A 372 -0.06 -6.38 9.30
N ALA A 373 0.79 -6.81 8.37
CA ALA A 373 0.80 -8.19 7.89
C ALA A 373 1.14 -9.25 8.96
N LEU A 374 1.75 -8.85 10.07
CA LEU A 374 2.01 -9.71 11.25
C LEU A 374 1.14 -9.32 12.45
N GLY A 375 0.13 -8.48 12.23
CA GLY A 375 -0.79 -7.98 13.25
C GLY A 375 -1.61 -9.09 13.94
N TYR A 376 -1.90 -10.18 13.24
CA TYR A 376 -2.65 -11.33 13.78
C TYR A 376 -1.83 -12.28 14.64
N TYR A 377 -0.50 -12.19 14.63
CA TYR A 377 0.31 -12.94 15.61
C TYR A 377 0.02 -12.42 17.02
N PRO A 378 -0.17 -13.27 18.03
CA PRO A 378 -0.25 -12.78 19.41
C PRO A 378 1.09 -12.19 19.84
N ASP A 379 1.09 -11.41 20.92
CA ASP A 379 2.34 -10.98 21.55
C ASP A 379 3.14 -12.22 21.98
N GLY A 380 4.43 -12.23 21.67
CA GLY A 380 5.30 -13.37 21.94
C GLY A 380 6.53 -13.42 21.05
N ILE A 381 7.18 -14.58 21.09
CA ILE A 381 8.36 -14.91 20.30
C ILE A 381 7.94 -15.97 19.30
N HIS A 382 8.09 -15.66 18.02
CA HIS A 382 7.59 -16.49 16.92
C HIS A 382 8.72 -16.83 15.97
N GLU A 383 8.81 -18.11 15.59
CA GLU A 383 9.54 -18.46 14.38
C GLU A 383 8.72 -18.03 13.17
N ILE A 384 9.36 -17.34 12.24
CA ILE A 384 8.73 -16.86 11.01
C ILE A 384 9.57 -17.26 9.81
N THR A 385 8.98 -17.26 8.64
CA THR A 385 9.72 -17.43 7.39
C THR A 385 10.32 -16.10 6.95
N LYS A 386 11.38 -16.18 6.14
CA LYS A 386 11.93 -15.02 5.43
C LYS A 386 10.85 -14.28 4.64
N ALA A 387 9.97 -15.02 3.95
CA ALA A 387 8.86 -14.46 3.17
C ALA A 387 7.88 -13.66 4.05
N GLN A 388 7.51 -14.17 5.23
CA GLN A 388 6.65 -13.46 6.17
C GLN A 388 7.28 -12.14 6.66
N MET A 389 8.58 -12.12 6.90
CA MET A 389 9.30 -10.88 7.22
C MET A 389 9.28 -9.90 6.04
N TYR A 390 9.51 -10.39 4.82
CA TYR A 390 9.41 -9.57 3.60
C TYR A 390 8.04 -8.93 3.45
N ASP A 391 6.99 -9.73 3.59
CA ASP A 391 5.61 -9.26 3.49
C ASP A 391 5.28 -8.24 4.57
N PHE A 392 5.81 -8.40 5.79
CA PHE A 392 5.68 -7.40 6.84
C PHE A 392 6.29 -6.06 6.46
N TYR A 393 7.56 -6.04 6.06
CA TYR A 393 8.20 -4.80 5.63
C TYR A 393 7.49 -4.19 4.41
N ARG A 394 7.01 -5.03 3.49
CA ARG A 394 6.18 -4.62 2.35
C ARG A 394 4.90 -3.93 2.78
N SER A 395 4.15 -4.53 3.72
CA SER A 395 2.91 -3.95 4.28
C SER A 395 3.12 -2.63 5.00
N ARG A 396 4.37 -2.31 5.36
CA ARG A 396 4.78 -1.03 5.96
C ARG A 396 5.48 -0.10 4.97
N HIS A 397 5.42 -0.39 3.67
CA HIS A 397 6.07 0.36 2.59
C HIS A 397 7.57 0.52 2.71
N VAL A 398 8.21 -0.44 3.36
CA VAL A 398 9.64 -0.44 3.57
C VAL A 398 10.26 -1.46 2.63
N SER A 399 11.01 -0.98 1.63
CA SER A 399 11.90 -1.88 0.91
C SER A 399 12.93 -2.47 1.88
N MET A 400 13.15 -3.77 1.70
CA MET A 400 14.07 -4.56 2.48
C MET A 400 14.78 -5.51 1.52
N THR A 401 16.08 -5.67 1.69
CA THR A 401 16.84 -6.77 1.09
C THR A 401 17.43 -7.63 2.21
N CYS A 402 17.35 -8.95 2.05
CA CYS A 402 17.88 -9.89 3.01
C CYS A 402 18.52 -11.05 2.24
N SER A 403 19.84 -11.10 2.20
CA SER A 403 20.57 -12.24 1.61
C SER A 403 20.74 -13.42 2.58
N GLN A 404 20.35 -13.25 3.84
CA GLN A 404 20.56 -14.24 4.89
C GLN A 404 19.73 -15.51 4.66
N ILE A 405 20.32 -16.65 4.99
CA ILE A 405 19.72 -17.98 5.00
C ILE A 405 19.89 -18.54 6.42
N GLY A 406 18.79 -18.90 7.07
CA GLY A 406 18.78 -19.36 8.46
C GLY A 406 17.35 -19.42 9.01
N THR A 407 17.23 -19.65 10.31
CA THR A 407 15.95 -19.61 11.03
C THR A 407 15.66 -18.17 11.45
N PHE A 408 14.51 -17.63 11.05
CA PHE A 408 14.11 -16.25 11.36
C PHE A 408 13.16 -16.23 12.55
N TYR A 409 13.33 -15.24 13.41
CA TYR A 409 12.47 -15.05 14.58
C TYR A 409 11.91 -13.63 14.59
N MET A 410 10.67 -13.49 15.02
CA MET A 410 10.01 -12.24 15.35
C MET A 410 9.75 -12.20 16.86
N VAL A 411 10.13 -11.11 17.52
CA VAL A 411 9.64 -10.76 18.85
C VAL A 411 8.60 -9.66 18.69
N LYS A 412 7.38 -9.91 19.12
CA LYS A 412 6.26 -8.97 19.05
C LYS A 412 5.74 -8.68 20.45
N ARG A 413 5.57 -7.40 20.78
CA ARG A 413 4.86 -6.99 22.01
C ARG A 413 4.27 -5.60 21.87
N GLY A 414 2.98 -5.43 22.15
CA GLY A 414 2.30 -4.13 22.13
C GLY A 414 2.39 -3.41 20.78
N GLY A 415 2.32 -4.15 19.67
CA GLY A 415 2.45 -3.59 18.31
C GLY A 415 3.89 -3.19 17.91
N VAL A 416 4.89 -3.55 18.72
CA VAL A 416 6.31 -3.34 18.42
C VAL A 416 6.93 -4.67 17.97
N TYR A 417 7.80 -4.61 16.97
CA TYR A 417 8.39 -5.75 16.26
C TYR A 417 9.92 -5.69 16.26
N MET A 418 10.55 -6.82 16.57
CA MET A 418 11.98 -7.07 16.38
C MET A 418 12.20 -8.33 15.56
N PHE A 419 13.19 -8.34 14.68
CA PHE A 419 13.52 -9.48 13.84
C PHE A 419 14.94 -9.98 14.11
N PHE A 420 15.11 -11.29 14.10
CA PHE A 420 16.39 -11.97 14.35
C PHE A 420 16.60 -13.11 13.36
N VAL A 421 17.85 -13.52 13.19
CA VAL A 421 18.22 -14.70 12.42
C VAL A 421 19.26 -15.54 13.16
N SER A 422 19.05 -16.86 13.16
CA SER A 422 20.07 -17.85 13.51
C SER A 422 20.63 -18.46 12.23
N LEU A 423 21.91 -18.21 11.95
CA LEU A 423 22.58 -18.71 10.75
C LEU A 423 23.03 -20.17 10.92
N PRO A 424 23.22 -20.93 9.82
CA PRO A 424 23.90 -22.21 9.83
C PRO A 424 25.28 -22.04 10.48
N ARG A 425 25.63 -22.86 11.47
CA ARG A 425 26.80 -22.74 12.40
C ARG A 425 26.53 -21.95 13.69
N GLY A 426 25.29 -21.54 13.92
CA GLY A 426 24.82 -21.08 15.22
C GLY A 426 25.12 -19.62 15.54
N SER A 427 25.59 -18.79 14.60
CA SER A 427 25.68 -17.35 14.82
C SER A 427 24.28 -16.73 14.89
N PHE A 428 24.05 -15.82 15.83
CA PHE A 428 22.74 -15.23 16.10
C PHE A 428 22.82 -13.71 16.02
N TYR A 429 21.94 -13.12 15.21
CA TYR A 429 21.95 -11.69 14.91
C TYR A 429 20.56 -11.09 14.98
N MET A 430 20.51 -9.81 15.33
CA MET A 430 19.35 -8.96 15.08
C MET A 430 19.35 -8.54 13.61
N LEU A 431 18.18 -8.32 13.04
CA LEU A 431 18.00 -7.82 11.68
C LEU A 431 17.55 -6.36 11.68
N SER A 432 18.34 -5.52 11.00
CA SER A 432 18.05 -4.10 10.74
C SER A 432 17.56 -3.95 9.30
N GLY A 433 16.30 -4.32 9.03
CA GLY A 433 15.78 -4.36 7.65
C GLY A 433 16.58 -5.33 6.78
N GLY A 434 16.75 -6.58 7.25
CA GLY A 434 17.46 -7.64 6.53
C GLY A 434 18.98 -7.63 6.65
N MET A 435 19.59 -6.51 7.06
CA MET A 435 21.02 -6.44 7.39
C MET A 435 21.33 -7.00 8.78
N LEU A 436 22.44 -7.71 8.92
CA LEU A 436 22.89 -8.25 10.20
C LEU A 436 23.35 -7.14 11.15
N ARG A 437 22.89 -7.22 12.40
CA ARG A 437 23.42 -6.48 13.54
C ARG A 437 23.69 -7.42 14.70
N ASN A 438 24.71 -7.10 15.49
CA ASN A 438 25.01 -7.85 16.70
C ASN A 438 23.81 -7.80 17.66
N ALA A 439 23.33 -8.97 18.06
CA ALA A 439 22.39 -9.09 19.15
C ALA A 439 23.17 -8.99 20.48
N LYS A 440 22.59 -8.31 21.48
CA LYS A 440 23.15 -8.25 22.86
C LYS A 440 23.24 -9.64 23.49
N THR A 441 22.19 -10.42 23.31
CA THR A 441 22.06 -11.80 23.78
C THR A 441 21.30 -12.64 22.76
N ARG A 442 21.45 -13.97 22.87
CA ARG A 442 20.69 -14.97 22.11
C ARG A 442 19.31 -15.27 22.72
N ASP A 443 19.12 -14.91 23.99
CA ASP A 443 17.85 -15.12 24.66
C ASP A 443 16.82 -14.12 24.15
N LEU A 444 15.84 -14.60 23.38
CA LEU A 444 14.77 -13.77 22.84
C LEU A 444 13.83 -13.22 23.93
N ARG A 445 13.74 -13.88 25.10
CA ARG A 445 12.92 -13.41 26.23
C ARG A 445 13.44 -12.11 26.80
N TYR A 446 14.77 -11.94 26.85
CA TYR A 446 15.41 -10.68 27.25
C TYR A 446 14.82 -9.47 26.50
N TYR A 447 14.61 -9.60 25.19
CA TYR A 447 14.06 -8.51 24.36
C TYR A 447 12.55 -8.39 24.56
N TYR A 448 11.82 -9.52 24.54
CA TYR A 448 10.38 -9.54 24.74
C TYR A 448 9.96 -8.85 26.03
N ASP A 449 10.63 -9.17 27.14
CA ASP A 449 10.31 -8.65 28.47
C ASP A 449 10.50 -7.13 28.58
N ARG A 450 11.39 -6.55 27.76
CA ARG A 450 11.76 -5.11 27.77
C ARG A 450 11.27 -4.33 26.57
N LEU A 451 10.59 -4.96 25.61
CA LEU A 451 10.34 -4.37 24.29
C LEU A 451 9.49 -3.10 24.38
N THR A 452 8.45 -3.12 25.19
CA THR A 452 7.53 -1.98 25.38
C THR A 452 8.22 -0.82 26.09
N GLU A 453 9.03 -1.12 27.10
CA GLU A 453 9.81 -0.14 27.88
C GLU A 453 10.88 0.54 27.00
N TYR A 454 11.59 -0.26 26.19
CA TYR A 454 12.53 0.26 25.21
C TYR A 454 11.85 1.19 24.20
N ALA A 455 10.67 0.77 23.70
CA ALA A 455 9.91 1.57 22.75
C ALA A 455 9.44 2.90 23.35
N GLU A 456 9.01 2.91 24.62
CA GLU A 456 8.67 4.13 25.34
C GLU A 456 9.88 5.06 25.51
N CYS A 457 11.03 4.52 25.90
CA CYS A 457 12.28 5.28 26.00
C CYS A 457 12.66 5.95 24.67
N VAL A 458 12.57 5.21 23.55
CA VAL A 458 12.84 5.76 22.21
C VAL A 458 11.85 6.86 21.85
N ARG A 459 10.55 6.65 22.08
CA ARG A 459 9.53 7.67 21.80
C ARG A 459 9.78 8.94 22.62
N ARG A 460 10.09 8.82 23.91
CA ARG A 460 10.44 9.96 24.78
C ARG A 460 11.67 10.69 24.25
N PHE A 461 12.77 9.96 24.02
CA PHE A 461 14.04 10.50 23.54
C PHE A 461 13.93 11.26 22.23
N THR A 462 13.06 10.80 21.32
CA THR A 462 12.95 11.37 19.98
C THR A 462 11.83 12.40 19.84
N ALA A 463 10.94 12.57 20.82
CA ALA A 463 9.73 13.37 20.69
C ALA A 463 10.00 14.82 20.27
N GLY A 464 10.89 15.53 20.99
CA GLY A 464 11.22 16.92 20.69
C GLY A 464 11.87 17.09 19.31
N TYR A 465 12.79 16.20 18.99
CA TYR A 465 13.48 16.15 17.72
C TYR A 465 12.53 15.87 16.55
N MET A 466 11.66 14.86 16.64
CA MET A 466 10.69 14.52 15.58
C MET A 466 9.67 15.63 15.36
N SER A 467 9.26 16.31 16.44
CA SER A 467 8.40 17.50 16.34
C SER A 467 9.06 18.61 15.51
N LEU A 468 10.37 18.82 15.71
CA LEU A 468 11.13 19.83 14.96
C LEU A 468 11.32 19.44 13.50
N THR A 469 11.75 18.21 13.21
CA THR A 469 11.94 17.73 11.83
C THR A 469 10.63 17.74 11.04
N SER A 470 9.51 17.33 11.65
CA SER A 470 8.18 17.41 11.04
C SER A 470 7.77 18.86 10.73
N LYS A 471 8.06 19.81 11.63
CA LYS A 471 7.83 21.24 11.37
C LYS A 471 8.65 21.74 10.19
N VAL A 472 9.94 21.40 10.12
CA VAL A 472 10.84 21.76 9.00
C VAL A 472 10.30 21.18 7.69
N SER A 473 10.00 19.88 7.66
CA SER A 473 9.41 19.19 6.49
C SER A 473 8.14 19.89 5.98
N LYS A 474 7.17 20.18 6.86
CA LYS A 474 5.94 20.89 6.49
C LYS A 474 6.22 22.26 5.89
N LYS A 475 7.22 22.99 6.40
CA LYS A 475 7.61 24.29 5.84
C LYS A 475 8.28 24.14 4.48
N VAL A 476 9.13 23.15 4.27
CA VAL A 476 9.74 22.85 2.96
C VAL A 476 8.67 22.48 1.93
N LYS A 477 7.73 21.59 2.27
CA LYS A 477 6.58 21.23 1.42
C LYS A 477 5.74 22.46 1.06
N ALA A 478 5.49 23.35 2.02
CA ALA A 478 4.76 24.60 1.79
C ALA A 478 5.47 25.58 0.82
N LEU A 479 6.79 25.44 0.64
CA LEU A 479 7.55 26.18 -0.37
C LEU A 479 7.50 25.53 -1.75
N GLY A 480 7.06 24.27 -1.85
CA GLY A 480 7.12 23.46 -3.07
C GLY A 480 8.35 22.56 -3.17
N GLY A 481 9.15 22.43 -2.10
CA GLY A 481 10.20 21.41 -2.00
C GLY A 481 9.65 20.05 -1.56
N TRP A 482 10.50 19.03 -1.57
CA TRP A 482 10.11 17.64 -1.27
C TRP A 482 9.71 17.45 0.21
N GLY A 483 10.51 17.97 1.12
CA GLY A 483 10.32 17.84 2.57
C GLY A 483 10.44 16.40 3.09
N THR A 484 11.06 15.49 2.34
CA THR A 484 11.28 14.11 2.78
C THR A 484 12.23 14.07 3.97
N ILE A 485 11.94 13.27 4.99
CA ILE A 485 12.76 13.15 6.21
C ILE A 485 13.57 11.86 6.15
N HIS A 486 14.90 11.97 6.33
CA HIS A 486 15.84 10.85 6.30
C HIS A 486 16.76 10.93 7.51
N GLY A 487 16.30 10.42 8.67
CA GLY A 487 17.01 10.65 9.93
C GLY A 487 17.03 12.13 10.24
N CYS A 488 18.24 12.70 10.31
CA CYS A 488 18.53 14.10 10.61
C CYS A 488 18.53 15.04 9.42
N ILE A 489 18.05 14.61 8.26
CA ILE A 489 18.11 15.38 7.02
C ILE A 489 16.70 15.55 6.47
N VAL A 490 16.35 16.78 6.10
CA VAL A 490 15.10 17.12 5.39
C VAL A 490 15.46 17.61 3.99
N ASP A 491 14.95 16.92 2.98
CA ASP A 491 15.25 17.23 1.57
C ASP A 491 14.43 18.42 1.09
N VAL A 492 15.11 19.39 0.47
CA VAL A 492 14.46 20.48 -0.28
C VAL A 492 14.21 20.04 -1.71
N ASP A 493 15.23 19.45 -2.32
CA ASP A 493 15.19 18.70 -3.58
C ASP A 493 16.26 17.60 -3.55
N PHE A 494 16.64 17.07 -4.71
CA PHE A 494 17.62 15.99 -4.82
C PHE A 494 19.02 16.34 -4.32
N PHE A 495 19.47 17.59 -4.47
CA PHE A 495 20.84 18.02 -4.13
C PHE A 495 20.89 18.95 -2.91
N ASN A 496 19.75 19.52 -2.52
CA ASN A 496 19.65 20.56 -1.51
C ASN A 496 18.90 20.04 -0.29
N HIS A 497 19.51 20.19 0.88
CA HIS A 497 19.03 19.56 2.12
C HIS A 497 19.15 20.50 3.32
N ILE A 498 18.43 20.17 4.39
CA ILE A 498 18.52 20.82 5.69
C ILE A 498 18.83 19.75 6.74
N TYR A 499 20.03 19.81 7.33
CA TYR A 499 20.37 18.97 8.48
C TYR A 499 19.78 19.56 9.77
N VAL A 500 19.03 18.76 10.51
CA VAL A 500 18.50 19.08 11.83
C VAL A 500 19.41 18.43 12.87
N ASN A 501 20.19 19.23 13.59
CA ASN A 501 21.09 18.70 14.60
C ASN A 501 20.29 18.16 15.80
N PRO A 502 20.40 16.86 16.11
CA PRO A 502 19.63 16.26 17.20
C PRO A 502 20.06 16.73 18.60
N LEU A 503 21.23 17.35 18.76
CA LEU A 503 21.73 17.77 20.07
C LEU A 503 21.21 19.14 20.51
N ASP A 504 20.99 20.06 19.58
CA ASP A 504 20.64 21.45 19.87
C ASP A 504 19.51 22.00 19.00
N GLY A 505 18.99 21.20 18.05
CA GLY A 505 17.95 21.61 17.12
C GLY A 505 18.41 22.59 16.03
N LYS A 506 19.72 22.86 15.91
CA LYS A 506 20.25 23.77 14.90
C LYS A 506 19.96 23.24 13.50
N LEU A 507 19.45 24.12 12.64
CA LEU A 507 19.22 23.82 11.23
C LEU A 507 20.42 24.27 10.40
N THR A 508 20.99 23.35 9.65
CA THR A 508 22.16 23.58 8.81
C THR A 508 21.81 23.24 7.36
N PRO A 509 21.51 24.24 6.52
CA PRO A 509 21.22 24.03 5.11
C PRO A 509 22.52 23.73 4.34
N TYR A 510 22.48 22.76 3.44
CA TYR A 510 23.63 22.40 2.62
C TYR A 510 23.25 21.86 1.25
N ASN A 511 24.17 21.96 0.30
CA ASN A 511 24.11 21.33 -1.01
C ASN A 511 25.14 20.18 -1.09
N ALA A 512 24.76 19.07 -1.69
CA ALA A 512 25.60 17.88 -1.88
C ALA A 512 25.50 17.42 -3.35
N PRO A 513 26.22 18.05 -4.28
CA PRO A 513 26.00 17.87 -5.71
C PRO A 513 26.66 16.61 -6.27
N GLU A 514 27.79 16.20 -5.68
CA GLU A 514 28.65 15.13 -6.19
C GLU A 514 28.52 13.85 -5.35
N ASP A 515 28.67 13.96 -4.02
CA ASP A 515 28.67 12.81 -3.12
C ASP A 515 28.41 13.20 -1.64
N ILE A 516 28.47 12.21 -0.75
CA ILE A 516 28.30 12.39 0.70
C ILE A 516 29.49 13.06 1.38
N VAL A 517 30.65 13.14 0.74
CA VAL A 517 31.87 13.72 1.28
C VAL A 517 31.87 15.23 1.02
N ARG A 518 31.70 15.66 -0.22
CA ARG A 518 31.81 17.06 -0.61
C ARG A 518 30.48 17.81 -0.48
N LYS A 519 30.35 18.61 0.58
CA LYS A 519 29.13 19.39 0.87
C LYS A 519 29.43 20.88 0.98
N PHE A 520 28.49 21.71 0.56
CA PHE A 520 28.56 23.17 0.68
C PHE A 520 27.51 23.64 1.67
N VAL A 521 27.92 24.10 2.85
CA VAL A 521 27.05 24.53 3.94
C VAL A 521 26.73 26.01 3.76
N TYR A 522 25.44 26.33 3.69
CA TYR A 522 24.95 27.69 3.52
C TYR A 522 24.67 28.35 4.88
N PRO A 523 24.80 29.68 4.99
CA PRO A 523 24.54 30.40 6.24
C PRO A 523 23.06 30.43 6.62
N SER A 524 22.15 30.25 5.64
CA SER A 524 20.70 30.21 5.87
C SER A 524 19.97 29.41 4.78
N VAL A 525 18.72 29.01 5.05
CA VAL A 525 17.86 28.35 4.06
C VAL A 525 17.56 29.33 2.91
N GLY A 526 17.44 30.62 3.20
CA GLY A 526 17.29 31.66 2.18
C GLY A 526 18.49 31.72 1.24
N ALA A 527 19.72 31.63 1.76
CA ALA A 527 20.93 31.59 0.94
C ALA A 527 21.00 30.32 0.06
N LEU A 528 20.63 29.15 0.62
CA LEU A 528 20.54 27.90 -0.15
C LEU A 528 19.53 28.02 -1.30
N ILE A 529 18.32 28.54 -1.02
CA ILE A 529 17.26 28.70 -2.03
C ILE A 529 17.68 29.68 -3.13
N ARG A 530 18.27 30.83 -2.76
CA ARG A 530 18.78 31.82 -3.73
C ARG A 530 19.88 31.24 -4.63
N GLY A 531 20.76 30.41 -4.07
CA GLY A 531 21.88 29.82 -4.78
C GLY A 531 21.49 28.66 -5.69
N ASN A 532 20.65 27.74 -5.22
CA ASN A 532 20.44 26.43 -5.86
C ASN A 532 18.99 26.07 -6.17
N CYS A 533 17.99 26.76 -5.61
CA CYS A 533 16.57 26.43 -5.80
C CYS A 533 15.75 27.65 -6.27
N PRO A 534 16.10 28.27 -7.42
CA PRO A 534 15.46 29.53 -7.86
C PRO A 534 13.95 29.38 -8.08
N ASN A 535 13.48 28.18 -8.42
CA ASN A 535 12.06 27.84 -8.54
C ASN A 535 11.26 27.99 -7.24
N LEU A 536 11.92 27.96 -6.07
CA LEU A 536 11.26 28.11 -4.77
C LEU A 536 11.28 29.56 -4.24
N LEU A 537 12.03 30.46 -4.89
CA LEU A 537 12.34 31.79 -4.37
C LEU A 537 11.10 32.69 -4.21
N GLU A 538 10.18 32.65 -5.18
CA GLU A 538 8.95 33.44 -5.14
C GLU A 538 8.07 33.05 -3.93
N LYS A 539 7.81 31.75 -3.77
CA LYS A 539 7.04 31.21 -2.64
C LYS A 539 7.74 31.48 -1.31
N TYR A 540 9.07 31.34 -1.26
CA TYR A 540 9.87 31.66 -0.08
C TYR A 540 9.72 33.12 0.33
N GLY A 541 9.90 34.07 -0.60
CA GLY A 541 9.73 35.50 -0.33
C GLY A 541 8.33 35.86 0.15
N SER A 542 7.30 35.25 -0.43
CA SER A 542 5.89 35.45 -0.02
C SER A 542 5.62 34.90 1.40
N LYS A 543 6.05 33.66 1.69
CA LYS A 543 5.85 33.01 2.99
C LYS A 543 6.65 33.69 4.10
N MET A 544 7.87 34.16 3.83
CA MET A 544 8.66 34.90 4.81
C MET A 544 7.97 36.19 5.28
N LYS A 545 7.11 36.81 4.47
CA LYS A 545 6.33 37.99 4.88
C LYS A 545 5.14 37.64 5.77
N THR A 546 4.51 36.50 5.52
CA THR A 546 3.18 36.14 6.08
C THR A 546 3.25 35.11 7.21
N ASP A 547 4.28 34.27 7.26
CA ASP A 547 4.40 33.15 8.18
C ASP A 547 5.49 33.42 9.24
N ALA A 548 5.06 33.81 10.45
CA ALA A 548 5.96 34.08 11.57
C ALA A 548 6.73 32.83 12.02
N VAL A 549 6.15 31.63 11.89
CA VAL A 549 6.82 30.38 12.24
C VAL A 549 7.94 30.09 11.26
N MET A 550 7.69 30.30 9.95
CA MET A 550 8.73 30.14 8.93
C MET A 550 9.91 31.10 9.18
N ARG A 551 9.65 32.38 9.45
CA ARG A 551 10.72 33.35 9.79
C ARG A 551 11.57 32.94 10.99
N LYS A 552 10.93 32.39 12.01
CA LYS A 552 11.63 31.92 13.22
C LYS A 552 12.47 30.67 12.93
N LEU A 553 11.94 29.76 12.10
CA LEU A 553 12.59 28.50 11.78
C LEU A 553 13.74 28.68 10.79
N PHE A 554 13.56 29.57 9.81
CA PHE A 554 14.51 29.86 8.73
C PHE A 554 14.95 31.33 8.80
N PRO A 555 15.72 31.72 9.83
CA PRO A 555 16.28 33.06 9.87
C PRO A 555 17.16 33.26 8.64
N ASP A 556 16.96 34.39 7.96
CA ASP A 556 17.74 34.72 6.77
C ASP A 556 19.11 35.28 7.17
N ALA A 557 20.12 34.93 6.41
CA ALA A 557 21.49 35.39 6.59
C ALA A 557 22.22 35.37 5.25
N GLU A 558 23.06 36.37 5.02
CA GLU A 558 23.94 36.47 3.86
C GLU A 558 25.32 35.88 4.18
N GLY A 559 25.99 35.39 3.14
CA GLY A 559 27.33 34.82 3.24
C GLY A 559 27.55 33.73 2.19
N GLU A 560 28.82 33.46 1.94
CA GLU A 560 29.25 32.43 1.00
C GLU A 560 29.15 31.03 1.62
N PRO A 561 28.85 29.99 0.82
CA PRO A 561 28.82 28.63 1.31
C PRO A 561 30.22 28.15 1.71
N VAL A 562 30.28 27.35 2.77
CA VAL A 562 31.54 26.78 3.31
C VAL A 562 31.63 25.30 2.95
N LEU A 563 32.79 24.89 2.42
CA LEU A 563 33.07 23.48 2.14
C LEU A 563 33.13 22.67 3.44
N TYR A 564 32.44 21.53 3.45
CA TYR A 564 32.37 20.61 4.58
C TYR A 564 32.54 19.16 4.11
N GLU A 565 33.71 18.59 4.41
CA GLU A 565 34.15 17.28 3.88
C GLU A 565 33.85 16.10 4.81
N SER A 566 33.39 16.35 6.04
CA SER A 566 33.14 15.29 7.03
C SER A 566 31.83 14.54 6.76
N THR A 567 31.76 13.26 7.15
CA THR A 567 30.59 12.37 6.98
C THR A 567 29.87 12.02 8.29
N ASP A 568 30.29 12.61 9.40
CA ASP A 568 29.71 12.47 10.75
C ASP A 568 28.20 12.76 10.81
N ILE A 569 27.70 13.76 10.07
CA ILE A 569 26.25 14.05 10.01
C ILE A 569 25.42 12.84 9.55
N TYR A 570 25.98 12.02 8.65
CA TYR A 570 25.32 10.80 8.17
C TYR A 570 25.37 9.68 9.21
N THR A 571 26.34 9.68 10.11
CA THR A 571 26.39 8.73 11.23
C THR A 571 25.31 9.01 12.25
N ALA A 572 25.17 10.26 12.68
CA ALA A 572 24.07 10.68 13.54
C ALA A 572 22.71 10.42 12.88
N SER A 573 22.58 10.81 11.60
CA SER A 573 21.35 10.61 10.83
C SER A 573 20.95 9.14 10.75
N ARG A 574 21.88 8.19 10.49
CA ARG A 574 21.57 6.76 10.46
C ARG A 574 21.06 6.21 11.80
N ILE A 575 21.56 6.73 12.92
CA ILE A 575 21.11 6.33 14.26
C ILE A 575 19.67 6.81 14.48
N TYR A 576 19.40 8.09 14.24
CA TYR A 576 18.05 8.65 14.36
C TYR A 576 17.06 8.02 13.39
N ARG A 577 17.49 7.73 12.16
CA ARG A 577 16.68 6.98 11.18
C ARG A 577 16.30 5.61 11.71
N SER A 578 17.19 4.91 12.41
CA SER A 578 16.84 3.60 13.00
C SER A 578 15.78 3.69 14.10
N MET A 579 15.71 4.82 14.82
CA MET A 579 14.68 5.09 15.83
C MET A 579 13.36 5.55 15.21
N GLN A 580 13.39 6.27 14.08
CA GLN A 580 12.19 6.62 13.29
C GLN A 580 11.37 5.38 12.94
N TYR A 581 12.03 4.29 12.49
CA TYR A 581 11.35 3.02 12.22
C TYR A 581 10.55 2.49 13.42
N LEU A 582 11.02 2.71 14.65
CA LEU A 582 10.29 2.30 15.85
C LEU A 582 9.09 3.22 16.08
N VAL A 583 9.33 4.53 16.05
CA VAL A 583 8.30 5.53 16.37
C VAL A 583 7.17 5.51 15.35
N GLU A 584 7.52 5.45 14.07
CA GLU A 584 6.59 5.56 12.95
C GLU A 584 5.99 4.22 12.56
N LEU A 585 6.77 3.13 12.61
CA LEU A 585 6.36 1.82 12.10
C LEU A 585 6.34 0.72 13.17
N GLY A 586 6.68 1.02 14.42
CA GLY A 586 6.78 -0.01 15.46
C GLY A 586 7.91 -1.01 15.21
N ILE A 587 8.89 -0.71 14.35
CA ILE A 587 9.97 -1.64 13.98
C ILE A 587 11.27 -1.24 14.65
N VAL A 588 11.76 -2.08 15.55
CA VAL A 588 13.05 -1.89 16.20
C VAL A 588 14.15 -2.40 15.27
N ARG A 589 14.95 -1.48 14.70
CA ARG A 589 16.11 -1.80 13.85
C ARG A 589 17.45 -1.72 14.58
N ARG A 590 17.44 -1.21 15.81
CA ARG A 590 18.61 -1.08 16.66
C ARG A 590 18.20 -1.22 18.12
N TRP A 591 19.06 -1.84 18.93
CA TRP A 591 18.88 -2.03 20.37
C TRP A 591 20.06 -1.40 21.12
N ASP A 592 19.85 -0.23 21.72
CA ASP A 592 20.88 0.46 22.53
C ASP A 592 20.43 0.62 23.97
N GLU A 593 21.07 -0.10 24.89
CA GLU A 593 20.72 -0.06 26.31
C GLU A 593 20.90 1.33 26.94
N VAL A 594 21.68 2.23 26.32
CA VAL A 594 21.82 3.62 26.79
C VAL A 594 20.49 4.38 26.82
N LEU A 595 19.54 4.00 25.96
CA LEU A 595 18.23 4.64 25.89
C LEU A 595 17.37 4.35 27.12
N PHE A 596 17.62 3.26 27.86
CA PHE A 596 16.92 2.99 29.12
C PHE A 596 17.19 4.06 30.18
N ARG A 597 18.28 4.84 30.07
CA ARG A 597 18.53 5.99 30.95
C ARG A 597 17.43 7.06 30.85
N MET A 598 16.65 7.09 29.76
CA MET A 598 15.48 7.96 29.64
C MET A 598 14.35 7.64 30.62
N MET A 599 14.41 6.50 31.33
CA MET A 599 13.53 6.24 32.47
C MET A 599 13.95 7.01 33.73
N GLU A 600 15.23 7.32 33.86
CA GLU A 600 15.84 7.88 35.07
C GLU A 600 16.14 9.39 34.94
N THR A 601 16.29 9.89 33.71
CA THR A 601 16.63 11.29 33.43
C THR A 601 15.87 11.85 32.22
N GLU A 602 15.69 13.17 32.21
CA GLU A 602 15.18 13.95 31.06
C GLU A 602 16.30 14.57 30.22
N ASP A 603 17.57 14.30 30.55
CA ASP A 603 18.72 14.87 29.83
C ASP A 603 18.98 14.14 28.51
N GLU A 604 18.15 14.45 27.52
CA GLU A 604 18.26 13.95 26.14
C GLU A 604 19.64 14.23 25.53
N LYS A 605 20.29 15.36 25.88
CA LYS A 605 21.59 15.74 25.31
C LYS A 605 22.69 14.79 25.76
N THR A 606 22.71 14.46 27.04
CA THR A 606 23.68 13.49 27.58
C THR A 606 23.46 12.11 26.96
N VAL A 607 22.22 11.64 26.88
CA VAL A 607 21.90 10.35 26.24
C VAL A 607 22.31 10.34 24.76
N ALA A 608 22.03 11.42 24.03
CA ALA A 608 22.44 11.57 22.64
C ALA A 608 23.97 11.58 22.48
N GLY A 609 24.71 12.26 23.36
CA GLY A 609 26.17 12.27 23.36
C GLY A 609 26.77 10.87 23.56
N LEU A 610 26.22 10.09 24.49
CA LEU A 610 26.64 8.70 24.72
C LEU A 610 26.34 7.79 23.52
N LEU A 611 25.14 7.94 22.94
CA LEU A 611 24.70 7.18 21.79
C LEU A 611 25.58 7.44 20.56
N LEU A 612 25.90 8.71 20.28
CA LEU A 612 26.76 9.11 19.18
C LEU A 612 28.22 8.68 19.39
N ALA A 613 28.68 8.62 20.65
CA ALA A 613 30.01 8.09 21.00
C ALA A 613 30.10 6.55 20.94
N GLY A 614 28.97 5.85 20.76
CA GLY A 614 28.92 4.38 20.75
C GLY A 614 29.22 3.73 22.10
N LYS A 615 28.91 4.43 23.21
CA LYS A 615 29.23 3.99 24.58
C LYS A 615 28.00 3.41 25.28
N THR A 616 28.24 2.48 26.21
CA THR A 616 27.21 1.86 27.06
C THR A 616 27.16 2.52 28.44
N PRO A 617 26.09 2.30 29.24
CA PRO A 617 26.03 2.79 30.61
C PRO A 617 27.21 2.38 31.48
N ASP A 618 27.81 1.21 31.21
CA ASP A 618 28.97 0.69 31.94
C ASP A 618 30.29 1.39 31.58
N ASP A 619 30.33 2.13 30.47
CA ASP A 619 31.52 2.83 29.96
C ASP A 619 31.70 4.24 30.56
N VAL A 620 30.81 4.67 31.45
CA VAL A 620 30.83 5.99 32.10
C VAL A 620 31.07 5.78 33.60
N LYS A 621 32.03 6.52 34.18
CA LYS A 621 32.29 6.57 35.62
C LYS A 621 31.19 7.40 36.31
N GLU A 622 31.05 7.26 37.62
CA GLU A 622 30.06 8.02 38.43
C GLU A 622 30.27 9.54 38.39
N ASP A 623 31.45 10.02 38.01
CA ASP A 623 31.82 11.44 37.84
C ASP A 623 31.54 12.00 36.43
N GLY A 624 30.96 11.20 35.53
CA GLY A 624 30.69 11.58 34.14
C GLY A 624 31.90 11.42 33.20
N GLU A 625 33.07 11.01 33.70
CA GLU A 625 34.22 10.69 32.83
C GLU A 625 34.09 9.30 32.21
N PHE A 626 34.69 9.10 31.04
CA PHE A 626 34.63 7.82 30.35
C PHE A 626 35.66 6.82 30.89
N LYS A 627 35.25 5.56 31.07
CA LYS A 627 36.17 4.45 31.32
C LYS A 627 36.98 4.20 30.04
N ILE A 628 38.31 4.33 30.15
CA ILE A 628 39.21 4.12 29.02
C ILE A 628 39.25 2.62 28.69
N SER A 629 38.61 2.22 27.57
CA SER A 629 38.76 0.86 27.06
C SER A 629 40.15 0.69 26.46
N ARG A 630 40.98 -0.22 27.00
CA ARG A 630 42.23 -0.67 26.37
C ARG A 630 41.89 -1.60 25.20
N ARG A 631 41.41 -1.06 24.08
CA ARG A 631 41.52 -1.76 22.79
C ARG A 631 42.96 -1.65 22.30
N ARG A 632 43.67 -2.77 22.27
CA ARG A 632 44.98 -2.91 21.60
C ARG A 632 44.80 -2.58 20.12
N ASN A 633 45.12 -1.35 19.72
CA ASN A 633 45.39 -1.04 18.32
C ASN A 633 46.80 -1.55 17.99
N ARG A 634 46.88 -2.61 17.18
CA ARG A 634 48.08 -2.95 16.40
C ARG A 634 48.16 -2.00 15.21
N SER A 635 48.58 -0.77 15.46
CA SER A 635 49.13 0.14 14.45
C SER A 635 49.73 1.29 15.25
N GLY A 636 51.05 1.25 15.43
CA GLY A 636 51.78 2.19 16.27
C GLY A 636 51.73 3.59 15.69
N TRP A 637 51.02 4.49 16.37
CA TRP A 637 51.27 5.94 16.38
C TRP A 637 50.80 6.46 17.74
N THR A 638 51.74 7.01 18.51
CA THR A 638 51.51 7.71 19.79
C THR A 638 50.95 9.11 19.53
N LEU A 639 49.78 9.42 20.11
CA LEU A 639 49.27 10.79 20.20
C LEU A 639 49.79 11.43 21.50
N SER A 640 50.57 12.50 21.35
CA SER A 640 51.04 13.36 22.44
C SER A 640 49.97 14.37 22.85
N GLU A 641 49.77 14.52 24.16
CA GLU A 641 48.97 15.57 24.78
C GLU A 641 49.60 16.97 24.59
N SER A 642 48.89 17.88 23.93
CA SER A 642 48.88 19.33 24.17
C SER A 642 47.79 19.90 23.26
N SER A 643 46.70 20.48 23.75
CA SER A 643 46.68 21.80 24.36
C SER A 643 45.22 22.12 24.72
N PHE A 644 44.93 22.30 26.01
CA PHE A 644 43.73 22.98 26.47
C PHE A 644 44.19 24.04 27.47
N THR A 645 44.12 25.30 27.09
CA THR A 645 44.06 26.42 28.02
C THR A 645 42.91 27.34 27.58
N PRO A 646 42.01 27.76 28.49
CA PRO A 646 40.95 28.69 28.18
C PRO A 646 41.44 30.12 28.39
N TYR A 647 41.24 31.01 27.41
CA TYR A 647 41.44 32.45 27.60
C TYR A 647 40.09 33.15 27.76
N HIS A 648 39.88 33.68 28.96
CA HIS A 648 38.86 34.67 29.28
C HIS A 648 39.27 36.07 28.77
N SER A 649 38.27 36.77 28.21
CA SER A 649 38.02 38.22 28.15
C SER A 649 39.18 39.21 28.31
N ARG A 650 39.28 40.16 27.36
CA ARG A 650 39.27 41.61 27.66
C ARG A 650 39.03 42.45 26.40
N SER A 651 38.02 43.32 26.51
CA SER A 651 37.76 44.53 25.74
C SER A 651 38.98 45.46 25.64
N TYR A 652 39.16 46.19 24.52
CA TYR A 652 39.46 47.64 24.48
C TYR A 652 39.34 48.19 23.03
N VAL A 653 38.46 49.19 22.90
CA VAL A 653 38.50 50.43 22.09
C VAL A 653 39.73 50.63 21.17
N THR A 654 39.52 50.65 19.85
CA THR A 654 39.37 51.83 18.95
C THR A 654 38.99 51.34 17.56
#